data_AF-A0A7Y1VTU4-F1
#
_entry.id   AF-A0A7Y1VTU4-F1
#
_cell.length_a   1.000
_cell.length_b   1.000
_cell.length_c   1.000
_cell.angle_alpha   90.00
_cell.angle_beta   90.00
_cell.angle_gamma   90.00
#
_symmetry.space_group_name_H-M   'P 1'
#
loop_
_entity.id
_entity.type
_entity.pdbx_description
1 polymer ?
#
loop_
_entity_poly.entity_id
_entity_poly.type
_entity_poly.pdbx_seq_one_letter_code
_entity_poly.pdbx_strand_id
1 'polypeptide(L)'
;VYTDALEMQGVAKHFENGMVEIKALEAGNDILTLPNDIDRAFSFIKEHVEQGKMHEDRINESVKRILRAKYRMGLNEYKPVDEYGLQLDLNNSKVLGLKHQLIENALTLVRNQDDILPMIGHGRNVASLSIGTSLLSHFQVMMNEYEQIPRYIAPNRIEGVEKTNLLSKIGKRDYVIVSLHGMSQHARDNFGLDASVLSFLQALNQRTKVILVVFGNPYSLKYFDDFDHVVMCYDEDRLTQNLAAQAIFGAIGFRGRLPVTASLKSAYGMGIDTKPNYRIGYSVPERIGMSSDRLKEVDRLIYELIEKKAAPGAQLLVAKDDKVVYQKEYGYHTYDKSRAVQQNHVYDLASVTKITASTMAVMKLFDEEKLKVETPIVAYLPELKGTNKENITLEEIMTHQAGLTPWIPFYKATLASENLRPSKLYYASENSDTFSIKVLDDLFLRSDYPDTIWQMIIDSEMRPNKNYRYSDLGFYIIARIVERLSGKSIDNYVRDEFYDPLSMTRTTYNPLERIHREEIVPTEKDDYFRYAPLQGYVHDMGAAMLHGVSGHAGLFSNASDLVKIFQMLLNKGDYGGKRYLKESTIKYFTKRHLGSTRRGIGFDMKELSPKSRPNICQFASENAFGHFGFTGTCVWVDPEYKLIYIFLSNRTYPTMTNNLLHQEDYRSKIQEVIYRSFLPAFVQDQS
;
A
#
# COMPACT_ATOMS: atom_id res chain seq x y z
N VAL A 1 17.20 -43.37 -25.24
CA VAL A 1 17.85 -42.19 -25.83
C VAL A 1 16.76 -41.36 -26.49
N TYR A 2 16.62 -40.11 -26.06
CA TYR A 2 15.66 -39.16 -26.63
C TYR A 2 16.43 -38.23 -27.55
N THR A 3 15.82 -37.88 -28.68
CA THR A 3 16.20 -36.66 -29.40
C THR A 3 15.19 -35.58 -29.04
N ASP A 4 15.66 -34.36 -28.80
CA ASP A 4 14.84 -33.19 -28.57
C ASP A 4 14.60 -32.42 -29.87
N ALA A 5 13.36 -31.97 -30.05
CA ALA A 5 12.95 -30.95 -31.02
C ALA A 5 13.44 -31.15 -32.47
N LEU A 6 12.98 -32.21 -33.13
CA LEU A 6 13.36 -32.53 -34.52
C LEU A 6 12.91 -31.49 -35.56
N GLU A 7 11.98 -30.60 -35.21
CA GLU A 7 11.57 -29.44 -35.99
C GLU A 7 12.58 -28.29 -35.97
N MET A 8 13.60 -28.33 -35.10
CA MET A 8 14.61 -27.29 -35.02
C MET A 8 15.37 -27.14 -36.34
N GLN A 9 15.44 -25.89 -36.80
CA GLN A 9 16.07 -25.52 -38.07
C GLN A 9 17.59 -25.80 -38.12
N GLY A 10 18.23 -26.17 -37.00
CA GLY A 10 19.61 -26.64 -37.00
C GLY A 10 19.80 -27.95 -37.78
N VAL A 11 18.77 -28.79 -37.85
CA VAL A 11 18.79 -30.09 -38.55
C VAL A 11 17.71 -30.14 -39.63
N ALA A 12 16.48 -29.70 -39.32
CA ALA A 12 15.33 -29.81 -40.22
C ALA A 12 15.50 -29.10 -41.57
N LYS A 13 16.30 -28.03 -41.65
CA LYS A 13 16.56 -27.33 -42.92
C LYS A 13 17.43 -28.11 -43.91
N HIS A 14 18.09 -29.17 -43.45
CA HIS A 14 19.04 -29.95 -44.23
C HIS A 14 18.45 -31.25 -44.79
N PHE A 15 17.24 -31.62 -44.37
CA PHE A 15 16.62 -32.89 -44.70
C PHE A 15 15.11 -32.69 -44.91
N GLU A 16 14.51 -33.46 -45.82
CA GLU A 16 13.05 -33.44 -45.99
C GLU A 16 12.33 -34.01 -44.76
N ASN A 17 11.08 -33.58 -44.53
CA ASN A 17 10.22 -34.14 -43.48
C ASN A 17 10.12 -35.68 -43.63
N GLY A 18 10.41 -36.41 -42.54
CA GLY A 18 10.48 -37.87 -42.50
C GLY A 18 11.90 -38.44 -42.59
N MET A 19 12.84 -37.72 -43.22
CA MET A 19 14.24 -38.18 -43.36
C MET A 19 15.05 -37.91 -42.09
N VAL A 20 14.78 -36.80 -41.39
CA VAL A 20 15.42 -36.48 -40.11
C VAL A 20 15.15 -37.57 -39.07
N GLU A 21 13.92 -38.06 -39.03
CA GLU A 21 13.44 -39.07 -38.09
C GLU A 21 14.10 -40.42 -38.33
N ILE A 22 14.28 -40.79 -39.60
CA ILE A 22 15.06 -41.99 -39.99
C ILE A 22 16.50 -41.86 -39.54
N LYS A 23 17.14 -40.72 -39.83
CA LYS A 23 18.52 -40.45 -39.41
C LYS A 23 18.67 -40.49 -37.90
N ALA A 24 17.69 -39.97 -37.17
CA ALA A 24 17.67 -40.02 -35.71
C ALA A 24 17.57 -41.46 -35.19
N LEU A 25 16.72 -42.31 -35.77
CA LEU A 25 16.62 -43.73 -35.41
C LEU A 25 17.90 -44.50 -35.74
N GLU A 26 18.49 -44.29 -36.92
CA GLU A 26 19.79 -44.84 -37.33
C GLU A 26 20.90 -44.43 -36.37
N ALA A 27 20.89 -43.18 -35.89
CA ALA A 27 21.84 -42.66 -34.92
C ALA A 27 21.62 -43.19 -33.47
N GLY A 28 20.64 -44.08 -33.26
CA GLY A 28 20.44 -44.74 -31.97
C GLY A 28 19.38 -44.08 -31.07
N ASN A 29 18.64 -43.08 -31.56
CA ASN A 29 17.54 -42.50 -30.78
C ASN A 29 16.38 -43.49 -30.66
N ASP A 30 15.80 -43.60 -29.48
CA ASP A 30 14.68 -44.50 -29.19
C ASP A 30 13.33 -43.75 -29.23
N ILE A 31 13.30 -42.49 -28.80
CA ILE A 31 12.11 -41.62 -28.80
C ILE A 31 12.39 -40.35 -29.59
N LEU A 32 11.58 -40.12 -30.62
CA LEU A 32 11.63 -38.95 -31.49
C LEU A 32 10.62 -37.92 -30.97
N THR A 33 11.08 -36.73 -30.59
CA THR A 33 10.20 -35.68 -30.07
C THR A 33 10.03 -34.56 -31.09
N LEU A 34 8.80 -34.03 -31.18
CA LEU A 34 8.40 -32.91 -32.03
C LEU A 34 8.86 -33.03 -33.50
N PRO A 35 8.54 -34.13 -34.21
CA PRO A 35 8.75 -34.17 -35.66
C PRO A 35 7.90 -33.08 -36.32
N ASN A 36 8.42 -32.48 -37.39
CA ASN A 36 7.79 -31.36 -38.08
C ASN A 36 6.43 -31.74 -38.71
N ASP A 37 6.27 -33.02 -39.07
CA ASP A 37 5.05 -33.63 -39.59
C ASP A 37 4.97 -35.09 -39.13
N ILE A 38 4.11 -35.37 -38.13
CA ILE A 38 3.99 -36.69 -37.49
C ILE A 38 3.54 -37.76 -38.49
N ASP A 39 2.53 -37.46 -39.31
CA ASP A 39 1.93 -38.44 -40.23
C ASP A 39 2.91 -38.80 -41.34
N ARG A 40 3.61 -37.80 -41.88
CA ARG A 40 4.67 -38.03 -42.86
C ARG A 40 5.84 -38.79 -42.26
N ALA A 41 6.29 -38.43 -41.05
CA ALA A 41 7.36 -39.15 -40.36
C ALA A 41 7.02 -40.64 -40.18
N PHE A 42 5.82 -40.95 -39.69
CA PHE A 42 5.37 -42.33 -39.52
C PHE A 42 5.35 -43.09 -40.85
N SER A 43 4.75 -42.50 -41.89
CA SER A 43 4.64 -43.14 -43.21
C SER A 43 6.02 -43.39 -43.84
N PHE A 44 6.94 -42.42 -43.75
CA PHE A 44 8.30 -42.55 -44.27
C PHE A 44 9.12 -43.63 -43.56
N ILE A 45 9.05 -43.69 -42.22
CA ILE A 45 9.72 -44.73 -41.44
C ILE A 45 9.18 -46.10 -41.84
N LYS A 46 7.85 -46.25 -41.92
CA LYS A 46 7.19 -47.49 -42.32
C LYS A 46 7.64 -47.95 -43.71
N GLU A 47 7.62 -47.06 -44.70
CA GLU A 47 8.08 -47.36 -46.06
C GLU A 47 9.55 -47.80 -46.10
N HIS A 48 10.43 -47.16 -45.32
CA HIS A 48 11.85 -47.53 -45.29
C HIS A 48 12.09 -48.90 -44.65
N VAL A 49 11.26 -49.29 -43.68
CA VAL A 49 11.30 -50.64 -43.10
C VAL A 49 10.77 -51.66 -44.12
N GLU A 50 9.62 -51.40 -44.74
CA GLU A 50 9.01 -52.30 -45.74
C GLU A 50 9.89 -52.50 -46.98
N GLN A 51 10.63 -51.46 -47.40
CA GLN A 51 11.59 -51.52 -48.50
C GLN A 51 12.95 -52.14 -48.10
N GLY A 52 13.12 -52.56 -46.83
CA GLY A 52 14.38 -53.13 -46.32
C GLY A 52 15.53 -52.12 -46.21
N LYS A 53 15.26 -50.82 -46.34
CA LYS A 53 16.25 -49.74 -46.19
C LYS A 53 16.59 -49.46 -44.73
N MET A 54 15.70 -49.83 -43.80
CA MET A 54 15.94 -49.83 -42.36
C MET A 54 15.60 -51.22 -41.81
N HIS A 55 16.50 -51.78 -41.00
CA HIS A 55 16.27 -53.09 -40.41
C HIS A 55 15.23 -53.02 -39.29
N GLU A 56 14.21 -53.87 -39.33
CA GLU A 56 13.13 -53.89 -38.34
C GLU A 56 13.66 -54.12 -36.91
N ASP A 57 14.72 -54.93 -36.74
CA ASP A 57 15.36 -55.15 -35.43
C ASP A 57 15.80 -53.86 -34.75
N ARG A 58 16.20 -52.83 -35.51
CA ARG A 58 16.59 -51.54 -34.94
C ARG A 58 15.39 -50.88 -34.25
N ILE A 59 14.21 -50.91 -34.87
CA ILE A 59 12.97 -50.39 -34.27
C ILE A 59 12.56 -51.26 -33.08
N ASN A 60 12.59 -52.58 -33.25
CA ASN A 60 12.23 -53.53 -32.19
C ASN A 60 13.12 -53.38 -30.94
N GLU A 61 14.39 -53.02 -31.11
CA GLU A 61 15.27 -52.70 -29.99
C GLU A 61 14.79 -51.48 -29.21
N SER A 62 14.48 -50.37 -29.89
CA SER A 62 13.92 -49.16 -29.26
C SER A 62 12.61 -49.47 -28.54
N VAL A 63 11.69 -50.18 -29.20
CA VAL A 63 10.39 -50.58 -28.63
C VAL A 63 10.57 -51.44 -27.39
N LYS A 64 11.44 -52.46 -27.42
CA LYS A 64 11.73 -53.31 -26.25
C LYS A 64 12.32 -52.51 -25.09
N ARG A 65 13.22 -51.56 -25.36
CA ARG A 65 13.77 -50.66 -24.32
C ARG A 65 12.69 -49.80 -23.69
N ILE A 66 11.82 -49.19 -24.50
CA ILE A 66 10.70 -48.36 -24.04
C ILE A 66 9.73 -49.20 -23.21
N LEU A 67 9.32 -50.37 -23.70
CA LEU A 67 8.40 -51.26 -22.98
C LEU A 67 9.00 -51.76 -21.66
N ARG A 68 10.29 -52.13 -21.62
CA ARG A 68 10.99 -52.48 -20.37
C ARG A 68 11.01 -51.30 -19.39
N ALA A 69 11.25 -50.08 -19.86
CA ALA A 69 11.20 -48.90 -19.02
C ALA A 69 9.79 -48.67 -18.46
N LYS A 70 8.75 -48.74 -19.31
CA LYS A 70 7.34 -48.63 -18.90
C LYS A 70 6.98 -49.68 -17.85
N TYR A 71 7.37 -50.94 -18.06
CA TYR A 71 7.15 -52.03 -17.11
C TYR A 71 7.87 -51.79 -15.77
N ARG A 72 9.14 -51.37 -15.80
CA ARG A 72 9.91 -51.03 -14.58
C ARG A 72 9.31 -49.87 -13.78
N MET A 73 8.64 -48.93 -14.47
CA MET A 73 7.92 -47.82 -13.84
C MET A 73 6.52 -48.20 -13.35
N GLY A 74 6.11 -49.47 -13.50
CA GLY A 74 4.79 -49.94 -13.12
C GLY A 74 3.66 -49.45 -14.03
N LEU A 75 3.97 -48.90 -15.22
CA LEU A 75 2.96 -48.40 -16.15
C LEU A 75 2.15 -49.53 -16.83
N ASN A 76 2.57 -50.78 -16.66
CA ASN A 76 1.77 -51.97 -16.98
C ASN A 76 0.60 -52.18 -16.01
N GLU A 77 0.60 -51.51 -14.86
CA GLU A 77 -0.50 -51.43 -13.91
C GLU A 77 -1.03 -49.99 -13.90
N TYR A 78 -1.70 -49.59 -14.99
CA TYR A 78 -2.18 -48.23 -15.14
C TYR A 78 -3.04 -47.81 -13.94
N LYS A 79 -2.58 -46.78 -13.23
CA LYS A 79 -3.35 -46.05 -12.23
C LYS A 79 -3.60 -44.66 -12.80
N PRO A 80 -4.86 -44.27 -13.07
CA PRO A 80 -5.15 -42.91 -13.52
C PRO A 80 -4.68 -41.92 -12.45
N VAL A 81 -4.15 -40.79 -12.89
CA VAL A 81 -3.85 -39.67 -11.99
C VAL A 81 -5.18 -39.17 -11.43
N ASP A 82 -5.24 -38.93 -10.12
CA ASP A 82 -6.39 -38.25 -9.54
C ASP A 82 -6.34 -36.78 -9.96
N GLU A 83 -7.23 -36.41 -10.88
CA GLU A 83 -7.34 -35.03 -11.37
C GLU A 83 -8.19 -34.15 -10.44
N TYR A 84 -8.80 -34.73 -9.40
CA TYR A 84 -9.59 -33.98 -8.44
C TYR A 84 -8.71 -32.94 -7.73
N GLY A 85 -9.03 -31.66 -7.92
CA GLY A 85 -8.29 -30.56 -7.29
C GLY A 85 -6.95 -30.23 -7.94
N LEU A 86 -6.55 -30.86 -9.05
CA LEU A 86 -5.24 -30.66 -9.69
C LEU A 86 -4.92 -29.18 -9.97
N GLN A 87 -5.91 -28.40 -10.43
CA GLN A 87 -5.73 -26.96 -10.66
C GLN A 87 -5.41 -26.19 -9.37
N LEU A 88 -6.03 -26.56 -8.23
CA LEU A 88 -5.76 -25.96 -6.93
C LEU A 88 -4.37 -26.38 -6.41
N ASP A 89 -3.99 -27.64 -6.62
CA ASP A 89 -2.69 -28.15 -6.23
C ASP A 89 -1.55 -27.47 -6.98
N LEU A 90 -1.71 -27.29 -8.30
CA LEU A 90 -0.72 -26.62 -9.15
C LEU A 90 -0.68 -25.10 -8.94
N ASN A 91 -1.79 -24.47 -8.54
CA ASN A 91 -1.90 -23.02 -8.34
C ASN A 91 -2.12 -22.65 -6.87
N ASN A 92 -1.61 -23.46 -5.95
CA ASN A 92 -1.73 -23.18 -4.53
C ASN A 92 -0.95 -21.91 -4.14
N SER A 93 -1.23 -21.40 -2.94
CA SER A 93 -0.70 -20.13 -2.50
C SER A 93 0.83 -20.10 -2.36
N LYS A 94 1.48 -21.24 -2.08
CA LYS A 94 2.95 -21.35 -2.07
C LYS A 94 3.53 -21.18 -3.47
N VAL A 95 2.88 -21.74 -4.50
CA VAL A 95 3.28 -21.57 -5.90
C VAL A 95 3.14 -20.11 -6.33
N LEU A 96 2.08 -19.42 -5.90
CA LEU A 96 1.92 -17.98 -6.14
C LEU A 96 3.05 -17.16 -5.49
N GLY A 97 3.46 -17.50 -4.26
CA GLY A 97 4.62 -16.90 -3.60
C GLY A 97 5.92 -17.12 -4.37
N LEU A 98 6.16 -18.34 -4.88
CA LEU A 98 7.32 -18.65 -5.72
C LEU A 98 7.27 -17.89 -7.06
N LYS A 99 6.12 -17.85 -7.74
CA LYS A 99 5.94 -17.09 -8.99
C LYS A 99 6.29 -15.62 -8.78
N HIS A 100 5.82 -15.02 -7.68
CA HIS A 100 6.16 -13.64 -7.31
C HIS A 100 7.67 -13.44 -7.16
N GLN A 101 8.36 -14.37 -6.48
CA GLN A 101 9.81 -14.31 -6.33
C GLN A 101 10.55 -14.46 -7.67
N LEU A 102 10.10 -15.36 -8.54
CA LEU A 102 10.74 -15.57 -9.85
C LEU A 102 10.61 -14.33 -10.74
N ILE A 103 9.42 -13.73 -10.81
CA ILE A 103 9.19 -12.52 -11.61
C ILE A 103 10.00 -11.35 -11.04
N GLU A 104 9.96 -11.13 -9.72
CA GLU A 104 10.74 -10.09 -9.03
C GLU A 104 12.23 -10.17 -9.38
N ASN A 105 12.82 -11.38 -9.39
CA ASN A 105 14.23 -11.58 -9.75
C ASN A 105 14.49 -11.55 -11.26
N ALA A 106 13.48 -11.76 -12.11
CA ALA A 106 13.62 -11.70 -13.56
C ALA A 106 13.63 -10.26 -14.09
N LEU A 107 12.89 -9.34 -13.44
CA LEU A 107 12.84 -7.93 -13.86
C LEU A 107 14.25 -7.35 -14.04
N THR A 108 14.53 -6.89 -15.25
CA THR A 108 15.88 -6.49 -15.66
C THR A 108 15.91 -5.01 -15.99
N LEU A 109 16.67 -4.23 -15.23
CA LEU A 109 17.02 -2.86 -15.60
C LEU A 109 18.19 -2.93 -16.59
N VAL A 110 17.91 -2.75 -17.87
CA VAL A 110 18.90 -2.93 -18.94
C VAL A 110 19.83 -1.70 -19.03
N ARG A 111 19.24 -0.51 -18.92
CA ARG A 111 19.95 0.78 -18.98
C ARG A 111 19.34 1.75 -17.98
N ASN A 112 20.19 2.54 -17.34
CA ASN A 112 19.81 3.52 -16.32
C ASN A 112 20.80 4.68 -16.30
N GLN A 113 20.88 5.42 -17.40
CA GLN A 113 21.72 6.62 -17.41
C GLN A 113 21.29 7.61 -16.30
N ASP A 114 22.21 8.42 -15.80
CA ASP A 114 21.98 9.39 -14.72
C ASP A 114 21.41 8.80 -13.41
N ASP A 115 21.40 7.47 -13.24
CA ASP A 115 20.89 6.76 -12.06
C ASP A 115 19.47 7.17 -11.62
N ILE A 116 18.55 7.39 -12.57
CA ILE A 116 17.20 7.90 -12.28
C ILE A 116 16.24 6.86 -11.70
N LEU A 117 16.52 5.57 -11.90
CA LEU A 117 15.78 4.44 -11.32
C LEU A 117 16.57 3.80 -10.15
N PRO A 118 15.91 3.47 -9.02
CA PRO A 118 14.49 3.73 -8.73
C PRO A 118 14.21 5.24 -8.60
N MET A 119 12.99 5.64 -8.95
CA MET A 119 12.55 7.03 -8.87
C MET A 119 12.44 7.45 -7.41
N ILE A 120 13.23 8.48 -7.05
CA ILE A 120 13.28 9.07 -5.70
C ILE A 120 12.77 10.51 -5.77
N GLY A 121 11.87 10.86 -4.84
CA GLY A 121 11.40 12.23 -4.59
C GLY A 121 10.11 12.65 -5.29
N HIS A 122 9.34 13.52 -4.63
CA HIS A 122 8.12 14.15 -5.14
C HIS A 122 8.46 15.38 -6.01
N GLY A 123 7.59 15.72 -6.97
CA GLY A 123 7.69 16.96 -7.73
C GLY A 123 8.38 16.85 -9.09
N ARG A 124 8.71 15.64 -9.55
CA ARG A 124 9.06 15.43 -10.95
C ARG A 124 7.80 15.61 -11.79
N ASN A 125 7.86 16.40 -12.85
CA ASN A 125 6.76 16.55 -13.79
C ASN A 125 6.67 15.29 -14.65
N VAL A 126 6.16 14.18 -14.09
CA VAL A 126 6.12 12.85 -14.74
C VAL A 126 4.80 12.64 -15.46
N ALA A 127 4.81 11.89 -16.56
CA ALA A 127 3.61 11.29 -17.14
C ALA A 127 3.84 9.80 -17.44
N SER A 128 2.75 9.03 -17.53
CA SER A 128 2.79 7.64 -18.00
C SER A 128 2.02 7.46 -19.29
N LEU A 129 2.56 6.67 -20.22
CA LEU A 129 1.92 6.30 -21.47
C LEU A 129 1.97 4.78 -21.66
N SER A 130 0.81 4.13 -21.75
CA SER A 130 0.71 2.74 -22.20
C SER A 130 0.41 2.69 -23.68
N ILE A 131 1.23 1.98 -24.46
CA ILE A 131 1.04 1.76 -25.90
C ILE A 131 0.65 0.30 -26.14
N GLY A 132 -0.32 0.07 -27.02
CA GLY A 132 -0.76 -1.28 -27.40
C GLY A 132 -1.87 -1.86 -26.50
N THR A 133 -2.53 -1.01 -25.72
CA THR A 133 -3.71 -1.36 -24.91
C THR A 133 -4.83 -0.34 -25.14
N SER A 134 -6.08 -0.73 -24.91
CA SER A 134 -7.27 0.14 -24.97
C SER A 134 -7.77 0.57 -23.59
N LEU A 135 -7.25 -0.02 -22.53
CA LEU A 135 -7.64 0.24 -21.13
C LEU A 135 -6.42 0.66 -20.30
N LEU A 136 -6.68 1.27 -19.14
CA LEU A 136 -5.62 1.55 -18.18
C LEU A 136 -4.93 0.25 -17.79
N SER A 137 -3.61 0.21 -17.95
CA SER A 137 -2.81 -0.97 -17.62
C SER A 137 -2.71 -1.16 -16.10
N HIS A 138 -2.55 -2.41 -15.65
CA HIS A 138 -2.29 -2.70 -14.23
C HIS A 138 -1.02 -2.01 -13.74
N PHE A 139 -0.04 -1.86 -14.63
CA PHE A 139 1.17 -1.08 -14.40
C PHE A 139 0.84 0.38 -14.04
N GLN A 140 0.03 1.07 -14.85
CA GLN A 140 -0.40 2.44 -14.56
C GLN A 140 -1.25 2.58 -13.29
N VAL A 141 -2.06 1.57 -12.97
CA VAL A 141 -2.82 1.55 -11.71
C VAL A 141 -1.87 1.45 -10.51
N MET A 142 -0.91 0.52 -10.54
CA MET A 142 0.06 0.33 -9.45
C MET A 142 0.99 1.53 -9.27
N MET A 143 1.41 2.21 -10.34
CA MET A 143 2.22 3.43 -10.21
C MET A 143 1.52 4.52 -9.40
N ASN A 144 0.18 4.61 -9.48
CA ASN A 144 -0.59 5.60 -8.73
C ASN A 144 -0.68 5.34 -7.22
N GLU A 145 -0.31 4.15 -6.74
CA GLU A 145 -0.14 3.89 -5.30
C GLU A 145 1.05 4.67 -4.73
N TYR A 146 2.06 4.92 -5.55
CA TYR A 146 3.29 5.64 -5.20
C TYR A 146 3.16 7.15 -5.41
N GLU A 147 2.77 7.57 -6.61
CA GLU A 147 2.68 8.98 -6.99
C GLU A 147 1.51 9.20 -7.96
N GLN A 148 0.76 10.28 -7.77
CA GLN A 148 -0.35 10.64 -8.67
C GLN A 148 0.19 11.13 -10.01
N ILE A 149 0.28 10.24 -10.99
CA ILE A 149 0.86 10.53 -12.29
C ILE A 149 -0.24 10.65 -13.35
N PRO A 150 -0.23 11.68 -14.21
CA PRO A 150 -1.08 11.73 -15.39
C PRO A 150 -0.90 10.49 -16.28
N ARG A 151 -2.01 9.81 -16.59
CA ARG A 151 -2.03 8.54 -17.34
C ARG A 151 -2.61 8.74 -18.73
N TYR A 152 -1.87 8.30 -19.73
CA TYR A 152 -2.26 8.32 -21.14
C TYR A 152 -2.21 6.91 -21.72
N ILE A 153 -3.01 6.66 -22.74
CA ILE A 153 -3.09 5.39 -23.47
C ILE A 153 -3.01 5.74 -24.96
N ALA A 154 -2.33 4.90 -25.74
CA ALA A 154 -2.29 4.98 -27.19
C ALA A 154 -2.40 3.59 -27.83
N PRO A 155 -3.05 3.47 -29.00
CA PRO A 155 -3.10 2.21 -29.74
C PRO A 155 -1.72 1.86 -30.31
N ASN A 156 -1.59 0.65 -30.85
CA ASN A 156 -0.38 0.18 -31.51
C ASN A 156 -0.21 0.76 -32.95
N ARG A 157 -0.56 2.05 -33.11
CA ARG A 157 -0.37 2.84 -34.32
C ARG A 157 -0.56 4.32 -33.97
N ILE A 158 0.49 5.14 -34.06
CA ILE A 158 0.48 6.53 -33.56
C ILE A 158 0.94 7.48 -34.67
N GLU A 159 -0.03 8.09 -35.36
CA GLU A 159 0.21 8.91 -36.55
C GLU A 159 -0.57 10.24 -36.50
N GLY A 160 -0.25 11.15 -37.43
CA GLY A 160 -1.01 12.38 -37.68
C GLY A 160 -1.31 13.23 -36.45
N VAL A 161 -2.60 13.52 -36.24
CA VAL A 161 -3.09 14.40 -35.17
C VAL A 161 -2.86 13.78 -33.78
N GLU A 162 -3.02 12.46 -33.64
CA GLU A 162 -2.80 11.76 -32.37
C GLU A 162 -1.34 11.89 -31.92
N LYS A 163 -0.40 11.61 -32.83
CA LYS A 163 1.04 11.81 -32.59
C LYS A 163 1.34 13.22 -32.09
N THR A 164 0.80 14.22 -32.77
CA THR A 164 1.00 15.63 -32.44
C THR A 164 0.41 16.00 -31.07
N ASN A 165 -0.78 15.48 -30.76
CA ASN A 165 -1.46 15.70 -29.50
C ASN A 165 -0.75 15.03 -28.31
N LEU A 166 -0.23 13.81 -28.48
CA LEU A 166 0.52 13.14 -27.44
C LEU A 166 1.83 13.89 -27.17
N LEU A 167 2.61 14.21 -28.21
CA LEU A 167 3.87 14.95 -28.06
C LEU A 167 3.68 16.33 -27.39
N SER A 168 2.58 17.03 -27.67
CA SER A 168 2.31 18.33 -27.03
C SER A 168 1.92 18.20 -25.56
N LYS A 169 1.22 17.12 -25.17
CA LYS A 169 0.77 16.84 -23.79
C LYS A 169 1.90 16.32 -22.89
N ILE A 170 2.70 15.37 -23.38
CA ILE A 170 3.68 14.65 -22.55
C ILE A 170 5.13 15.01 -22.88
N GLY A 171 5.41 15.59 -24.05
CA GLY A 171 6.78 15.96 -24.43
C GLY A 171 7.36 17.16 -23.67
N LYS A 172 6.59 17.83 -22.82
CA LYS A 172 7.05 18.92 -21.93
C LYS A 172 7.30 18.44 -20.49
N ARG A 173 7.14 17.15 -20.24
CA ARG A 173 7.35 16.51 -18.94
C ARG A 173 8.86 16.32 -18.71
N ASP A 174 9.28 16.25 -17.44
CA ASP A 174 10.69 15.96 -17.12
C ASP A 174 11.03 14.51 -17.47
N TYR A 175 10.08 13.61 -17.18
CA TYR A 175 10.17 12.18 -17.45
C TYR A 175 8.85 11.66 -18.02
N VAL A 176 8.92 10.74 -18.97
CA VAL A 176 7.75 9.98 -19.44
C VAL A 176 8.04 8.49 -19.31
N ILE A 177 7.24 7.81 -18.49
CA ILE A 177 7.28 6.35 -18.35
C ILE A 177 6.42 5.76 -19.46
N VAL A 178 7.05 5.12 -20.44
CA VAL A 178 6.36 4.51 -21.58
C VAL A 178 6.39 3.00 -21.44
N SER A 179 5.22 2.38 -21.36
CA SER A 179 5.10 0.91 -21.32
C SER A 179 4.52 0.36 -22.62
N LEU A 180 5.17 -0.66 -23.18
CA LEU A 180 4.72 -1.38 -24.38
C LEU A 180 3.98 -2.66 -23.98
N HIS A 181 2.78 -2.86 -24.54
CA HIS A 181 1.88 -4.00 -24.27
C HIS A 181 1.43 -4.65 -25.58
N GLY A 182 0.84 -5.84 -25.51
CA GLY A 182 0.28 -6.56 -26.67
C GLY A 182 1.32 -6.97 -27.71
N MET A 183 2.56 -7.20 -27.28
CA MET A 183 3.68 -7.53 -28.17
C MET A 183 3.60 -8.98 -28.66
N SER A 184 3.87 -9.21 -29.95
CA SER A 184 4.00 -10.56 -30.52
C SER A 184 5.30 -11.21 -30.05
N GLN A 185 5.26 -12.53 -29.82
CA GLN A 185 6.46 -13.32 -29.53
C GLN A 185 7.30 -13.62 -30.78
N HIS A 186 6.80 -13.30 -31.98
CA HIS A 186 7.43 -13.66 -33.24
C HIS A 186 8.24 -12.52 -33.87
N ALA A 187 9.49 -12.81 -34.24
CA ALA A 187 10.37 -11.86 -34.92
C ALA A 187 9.88 -11.48 -36.33
N ARG A 188 9.17 -12.38 -37.03
CA ARG A 188 8.63 -12.13 -38.39
C ARG A 188 7.63 -10.98 -38.43
N ASP A 189 6.94 -10.73 -37.32
CA ASP A 189 5.93 -9.68 -37.16
C ASP A 189 6.52 -8.43 -36.49
N ASN A 190 7.85 -8.29 -36.46
CA ASN A 190 8.57 -7.25 -35.69
C ASN A 190 8.14 -7.19 -34.21
N PHE A 191 7.81 -8.34 -33.62
CA PHE A 191 7.24 -8.44 -32.26
C PHE A 191 5.96 -7.62 -32.06
N GLY A 192 5.21 -7.37 -33.14
CA GLY A 192 4.01 -6.56 -33.14
C GLY A 192 4.27 -5.05 -33.04
N LEU A 193 5.51 -4.56 -33.14
CA LEU A 193 5.80 -3.13 -33.08
C LEU A 193 5.58 -2.47 -34.43
N ASP A 194 4.60 -1.57 -34.50
CA ASP A 194 4.34 -0.77 -35.70
C ASP A 194 5.42 0.31 -35.92
N ALA A 195 5.76 0.58 -37.17
CA ALA A 195 6.79 1.57 -37.53
C ALA A 195 6.43 2.99 -37.05
N SER A 196 5.14 3.33 -37.01
CA SER A 196 4.67 4.62 -36.48
C SER A 196 4.94 4.77 -34.98
N VAL A 197 4.84 3.68 -34.21
CA VAL A 197 5.15 3.65 -32.77
C VAL A 197 6.64 3.92 -32.58
N LEU A 198 7.52 3.22 -33.31
CA LEU A 198 8.97 3.45 -33.24
C LEU A 198 9.33 4.90 -33.57
N SER A 199 8.74 5.45 -34.64
CA SER A 199 8.92 6.87 -35.02
C SER A 199 8.41 7.85 -33.96
N PHE A 200 7.30 7.54 -33.30
CA PHE A 200 6.78 8.36 -32.21
C PHE A 200 7.70 8.33 -30.99
N LEU A 201 8.17 7.14 -30.58
CA LEU A 201 9.05 6.98 -29.43
C LEU A 201 10.37 7.75 -29.63
N GLN A 202 10.96 7.70 -30.83
CA GLN A 202 12.14 8.49 -31.17
C GLN A 202 11.88 10.00 -31.07
N ALA A 203 10.75 10.47 -31.61
CA ALA A 203 10.37 11.89 -31.53
C ALA A 203 10.08 12.34 -30.08
N LEU A 204 9.59 11.44 -29.23
CA LEU A 204 9.38 11.70 -27.80
C LEU A 204 10.72 11.76 -27.05
N ASN A 205 11.63 10.81 -27.32
CA ASN A 205 12.96 10.74 -26.68
C ASN A 205 13.82 11.98 -26.98
N GLN A 206 13.56 12.67 -28.09
CA GLN A 206 14.19 13.96 -28.40
C GLN A 206 13.65 15.15 -27.59
N ARG A 207 12.53 15.00 -26.89
CA ARG A 207 11.83 16.09 -26.17
C ARG A 207 11.87 15.94 -24.65
N THR A 208 11.99 14.71 -24.16
CA THR A 208 11.91 14.39 -22.72
C THR A 208 12.66 13.09 -22.43
N LYS A 209 13.01 12.86 -21.16
CA LYS A 209 13.65 11.60 -20.73
C LYS A 209 12.61 10.49 -20.72
N VAL A 210 12.78 9.50 -21.59
CA VAL A 210 11.86 8.35 -21.68
C VAL A 210 12.39 7.20 -20.83
N ILE A 211 11.55 6.72 -19.90
CA ILE A 211 11.76 5.43 -19.21
C ILE A 211 10.94 4.39 -19.96
N LEU A 212 11.60 3.58 -20.78
CA LEU A 212 10.94 2.57 -21.60
C LEU A 212 10.80 1.25 -20.83
N VAL A 213 9.57 0.75 -20.73
CA VAL A 213 9.22 -0.49 -20.03
C VAL A 213 8.64 -1.48 -21.04
N VAL A 214 9.30 -2.61 -21.23
CA VAL A 214 8.98 -3.58 -22.28
C VAL A 214 8.34 -4.83 -21.68
N PHE A 215 7.02 -4.96 -21.81
CA PHE A 215 6.26 -6.17 -21.45
C PHE A 215 6.10 -7.07 -22.68
N GLY A 216 7.17 -7.76 -23.07
CA GLY A 216 7.15 -8.60 -24.27
C GLY A 216 8.47 -9.31 -24.55
N ASN A 217 8.73 -9.62 -25.81
CA ASN A 217 9.91 -10.41 -26.19
C ASN A 217 11.23 -9.61 -26.07
N PRO A 218 12.28 -10.12 -25.40
CA PRO A 218 13.54 -9.39 -25.21
C PRO A 218 14.33 -9.12 -26.50
N TYR A 219 14.11 -9.87 -27.58
CA TYR A 219 14.74 -9.58 -28.87
C TYR A 219 14.23 -8.27 -29.50
N SER A 220 13.11 -7.71 -29.02
CA SER A 220 12.64 -6.38 -29.44
C SER A 220 13.58 -5.25 -29.01
N LEU A 221 14.44 -5.46 -28.00
CA LEU A 221 15.37 -4.45 -27.49
C LEU A 221 16.33 -3.91 -28.55
N LYS A 222 16.54 -4.63 -29.66
CA LYS A 222 17.32 -4.17 -30.81
C LYS A 222 16.79 -2.88 -31.44
N TYR A 223 15.51 -2.55 -31.24
CA TYR A 223 14.89 -1.31 -31.74
C TYR A 223 15.05 -0.13 -30.77
N PHE A 224 15.63 -0.33 -29.59
CA PHE A 224 15.64 0.65 -28.50
C PHE A 224 17.06 1.00 -28.01
N ASP A 225 18.07 0.82 -28.85
CA ASP A 225 19.49 1.09 -28.53
C ASP A 225 19.81 2.58 -28.29
N ASP A 226 18.92 3.48 -28.71
CA ASP A 226 19.02 4.94 -28.50
C ASP A 226 18.28 5.43 -27.25
N PHE A 227 17.73 4.52 -26.43
CA PHE A 227 17.04 4.87 -25.18
C PHE A 227 17.95 4.66 -23.97
N ASP A 228 18.06 5.70 -23.15
CA ASP A 228 18.99 5.78 -22.02
C ASP A 228 18.49 5.06 -20.75
N HIS A 229 17.17 4.85 -20.65
CA HIS A 229 16.54 4.17 -19.52
C HIS A 229 15.56 3.09 -20.02
N VAL A 230 15.93 1.83 -19.83
CA VAL A 230 15.18 0.69 -20.38
C VAL A 230 15.03 -0.41 -19.34
N VAL A 231 13.78 -0.83 -19.12
CA VAL A 231 13.38 -1.91 -18.23
C VAL A 231 12.75 -3.03 -19.06
N MET A 232 13.25 -4.26 -18.89
CA MET A 232 12.75 -5.46 -19.53
C MET A 232 11.93 -6.29 -18.54
N CYS A 233 10.65 -6.52 -18.86
CA CYS A 233 9.69 -7.20 -18.00
C CYS A 233 9.25 -8.58 -18.50
N TYR A 234 9.51 -8.92 -19.77
CA TYR A 234 9.29 -10.22 -20.43
C TYR A 234 7.83 -10.63 -20.67
N ASP A 235 6.98 -10.53 -19.65
CA ASP A 235 5.56 -10.91 -19.69
C ASP A 235 4.68 -9.69 -19.39
N GLU A 236 3.43 -9.69 -19.84
CA GLU A 236 2.46 -8.61 -19.62
C GLU A 236 1.38 -8.98 -18.59
N ASP A 237 1.49 -10.11 -17.91
CA ASP A 237 0.53 -10.48 -16.88
C ASP A 237 0.47 -9.47 -15.72
N ARG A 238 -0.68 -9.44 -15.01
CA ARG A 238 -0.95 -8.49 -13.93
C ARG A 238 0.15 -8.46 -12.86
N LEU A 239 0.70 -9.62 -12.48
CA LEU A 239 1.71 -9.69 -11.44
C LEU A 239 3.03 -9.02 -11.91
N THR A 240 3.44 -9.30 -13.14
CA THR A 240 4.63 -8.69 -13.75
C THR A 240 4.48 -7.17 -13.88
N GLN A 241 3.32 -6.70 -14.36
CA GLN A 241 3.03 -5.27 -14.42
C GLN A 241 3.10 -4.60 -13.04
N ASN A 242 2.50 -5.21 -12.02
CA ASN A 242 2.56 -4.68 -10.67
C ASN A 242 4.00 -4.62 -10.14
N LEU A 243 4.78 -5.69 -10.29
CA LEU A 243 6.17 -5.73 -9.80
C LEU A 243 7.07 -4.75 -10.56
N ALA A 244 6.87 -4.55 -11.86
CA ALA A 244 7.61 -3.55 -12.62
C ALA A 244 7.40 -2.14 -12.07
N ALA A 245 6.15 -1.78 -11.72
CA ALA A 245 5.85 -0.49 -11.10
C ALA A 245 6.54 -0.36 -9.73
N GLN A 246 6.46 -1.40 -8.89
CA GLN A 246 7.14 -1.42 -7.58
C GLN A 246 8.67 -1.26 -7.71
N ALA A 247 9.28 -1.88 -8.71
CA ALA A 247 10.73 -1.78 -8.96
C ALA A 247 11.14 -0.38 -9.43
N ILE A 248 10.32 0.24 -10.30
CA ILE A 248 10.54 1.61 -10.77
C ILE A 248 10.51 2.61 -9.63
N PHE A 249 9.61 2.45 -8.65
CA PHE A 249 9.54 3.33 -7.47
C PHE A 249 10.44 2.89 -6.30
N GLY A 250 11.16 1.78 -6.44
CA GLY A 250 12.14 1.31 -5.45
C GLY A 250 11.55 0.57 -4.25
N ALA A 251 10.28 0.15 -4.30
CA ALA A 251 9.74 -0.76 -3.29
C ALA A 251 10.38 -2.16 -3.37
N ILE A 252 10.86 -2.55 -4.55
CA ILE A 252 11.74 -3.70 -4.78
C ILE A 252 12.94 -3.26 -5.62
N GLY A 253 14.00 -4.07 -5.64
CA GLY A 253 15.20 -3.82 -6.44
C GLY A 253 15.21 -4.64 -7.73
N PHE A 254 15.82 -4.12 -8.79
CA PHE A 254 16.14 -4.87 -10.00
C PHE A 254 17.33 -5.79 -9.76
N ARG A 255 17.25 -7.03 -10.26
CA ARG A 255 18.31 -8.06 -10.17
C ARG A 255 18.43 -8.93 -11.41
N GLY A 256 17.51 -8.79 -12.36
CA GLY A 256 17.48 -9.62 -13.55
C GLY A 256 18.68 -9.39 -14.47
N ARG A 257 18.88 -10.35 -15.37
CA ARG A 257 19.88 -10.29 -16.44
C ARG A 257 19.23 -10.72 -17.74
N LEU A 258 19.62 -10.10 -18.84
CA LEU A 258 19.11 -10.45 -20.16
C LEU A 258 19.51 -11.91 -20.51
N PRO A 259 18.54 -12.78 -20.86
CA PRO A 259 18.82 -14.18 -21.22
C PRO A 259 19.24 -14.33 -22.69
N VAL A 260 19.27 -13.24 -23.46
CA VAL A 260 19.56 -13.23 -24.90
C VAL A 260 20.36 -11.97 -25.27
N THR A 261 21.06 -12.03 -26.41
CA THR A 261 21.65 -10.85 -27.05
C THR A 261 20.71 -10.33 -28.13
N ALA A 262 20.08 -9.17 -27.90
CA ALA A 262 19.25 -8.50 -28.90
C ALA A 262 20.08 -7.53 -29.76
N SER A 263 21.10 -6.90 -29.17
CA SER A 263 22.03 -5.95 -29.82
C SER A 263 23.33 -5.84 -29.01
N LEU A 264 24.30 -5.06 -29.50
CA LEU A 264 25.52 -4.77 -28.73
C LEU A 264 25.24 -3.98 -27.43
N LYS A 265 24.20 -3.13 -27.40
CA LYS A 265 23.78 -2.39 -26.20
C LYS A 265 22.76 -3.14 -25.33
N SER A 266 22.34 -4.34 -25.76
CA SER A 266 21.36 -5.20 -25.08
C SER A 266 21.81 -6.66 -25.19
N ALA A 267 23.00 -6.95 -24.66
CA ALA A 267 23.66 -8.24 -24.76
C ALA A 267 23.27 -9.20 -23.63
N TYR A 268 23.46 -10.51 -23.88
CA TYR A 268 23.31 -11.57 -22.89
C TYR A 268 24.07 -11.23 -21.60
N GLY A 269 23.43 -11.44 -20.45
CA GLY A 269 24.02 -11.20 -19.14
C GLY A 269 24.04 -9.74 -18.71
N MET A 270 23.53 -8.79 -19.51
CA MET A 270 23.40 -7.40 -19.08
C MET A 270 22.23 -7.21 -18.11
N GLY A 271 22.43 -6.35 -17.11
CA GLY A 271 21.41 -5.89 -16.16
C GLY A 271 22.05 -5.12 -15.01
N ILE A 272 21.37 -4.08 -14.53
CA ILE A 272 21.83 -3.19 -13.46
C ILE A 272 21.09 -3.57 -12.17
N ASP A 273 21.85 -3.80 -11.10
CA ASP A 273 21.27 -4.06 -9.79
C ASP A 273 20.87 -2.76 -9.10
N THR A 274 19.66 -2.74 -8.53
CA THR A 274 19.21 -1.64 -7.67
C THR A 274 18.84 -2.15 -6.29
N LYS A 275 18.91 -1.26 -5.29
CA LYS A 275 18.46 -1.54 -3.92
C LYS A 275 17.07 -0.97 -3.70
N PRO A 276 16.20 -1.64 -2.93
CA PRO A 276 14.98 -1.02 -2.44
C PRO A 276 15.30 0.26 -1.63
N ASN A 277 14.41 1.26 -1.71
CA ASN A 277 14.57 2.57 -1.06
C ASN A 277 13.59 2.76 0.13
N TYR A 278 13.18 1.66 0.77
CA TYR A 278 12.27 1.67 1.92
C TYR A 278 10.83 2.17 1.64
N ARG A 279 10.42 2.36 0.38
CA ARG A 279 8.98 2.53 0.06
C ARG A 279 8.22 1.23 0.33
N ILE A 280 6.95 1.36 0.70
CA ILE A 280 6.08 0.21 0.90
C ILE A 280 5.87 -0.56 -0.42
N GLY A 281 6.09 -1.88 -0.40
CA GLY A 281 5.78 -2.79 -1.51
C GLY A 281 4.40 -3.42 -1.37
N TYR A 282 4.02 -4.22 -2.36
CA TYR A 282 2.77 -4.98 -2.40
C TYR A 282 3.08 -6.42 -2.78
N SER A 283 2.56 -7.38 -2.02
CA SER A 283 2.83 -8.80 -2.26
C SER A 283 1.70 -9.70 -1.79
N VAL A 284 1.90 -11.00 -1.98
CA VAL A 284 1.01 -12.04 -1.46
C VAL A 284 1.51 -12.51 -0.08
N PRO A 285 0.62 -12.96 0.83
CA PRO A 285 1.01 -13.41 2.18
C PRO A 285 2.15 -14.45 2.17
N GLU A 286 2.07 -15.43 1.28
CA GLU A 286 3.01 -16.56 1.24
C GLU A 286 4.43 -16.14 0.88
N ARG A 287 4.59 -15.04 0.14
CA ARG A 287 5.90 -14.49 -0.24
C ARG A 287 6.71 -14.02 0.97
N ILE A 288 6.05 -13.74 2.09
CA ILE A 288 6.66 -13.28 3.34
C ILE A 288 6.40 -14.23 4.53
N GLY A 289 5.98 -15.47 4.24
CA GLY A 289 5.74 -16.49 5.28
C GLY A 289 4.43 -16.32 6.06
N MET A 290 3.48 -15.54 5.54
CA MET A 290 2.12 -15.47 6.07
C MET A 290 1.19 -16.47 5.35
N SER A 291 0.26 -17.06 6.08
CA SER A 291 -0.77 -17.95 5.53
C SER A 291 -2.01 -17.18 5.10
N SER A 292 -2.29 -17.13 3.79
CA SER A 292 -3.54 -16.55 3.29
C SER A 292 -4.78 -17.30 3.76
N ASP A 293 -4.69 -18.61 3.99
CA ASP A 293 -5.79 -19.42 4.53
C ASP A 293 -6.18 -18.98 5.94
N ARG A 294 -5.20 -18.71 6.82
CA ARG A 294 -5.47 -18.16 8.16
C ARG A 294 -6.07 -16.76 8.07
N LEU A 295 -5.61 -15.93 7.14
CA LEU A 295 -6.17 -14.60 6.93
C LEU A 295 -7.63 -14.61 6.44
N LYS A 296 -8.18 -15.73 5.96
CA LYS A 296 -9.63 -15.85 5.69
C LYS A 296 -10.48 -15.75 6.96
N GLU A 297 -9.92 -16.09 8.12
CA GLU A 297 -10.62 -15.89 9.39
C GLU A 297 -10.83 -14.40 9.71
N VAL A 298 -9.95 -13.53 9.21
CA VAL A 298 -10.15 -12.08 9.29
C VAL A 298 -11.39 -11.65 8.52
N ASP A 299 -11.59 -12.18 7.31
CA ASP A 299 -12.80 -11.92 6.52
C ASP A 299 -14.05 -12.32 7.31
N ARG A 300 -14.04 -13.50 7.94
CA ARG A 300 -15.16 -13.99 8.75
C ARG A 300 -15.46 -13.06 9.92
N LEU A 301 -14.44 -12.61 10.67
CA LEU A 301 -14.63 -11.69 11.79
C LEU A 301 -15.21 -10.34 11.33
N ILE A 302 -14.82 -9.86 10.15
CA ILE A 302 -15.34 -8.60 9.60
C ILE A 302 -16.76 -8.76 9.06
N TYR A 303 -17.10 -9.88 8.45
CA TYR A 303 -18.51 -10.13 8.10
C TYR A 303 -19.39 -10.25 9.34
N GLU A 304 -18.91 -10.92 10.40
CA GLU A 304 -19.62 -11.01 11.68
C GLU A 304 -19.82 -9.62 12.32
N LEU A 305 -18.80 -8.76 12.34
CA LEU A 305 -18.93 -7.44 12.94
C LEU A 305 -19.93 -6.56 12.18
N ILE A 306 -20.02 -6.70 10.85
CA ILE A 306 -21.00 -6.00 10.03
C ILE A 306 -22.41 -6.56 10.27
N GLU A 307 -22.55 -7.88 10.32
CA GLU A 307 -23.82 -8.56 10.60
C GLU A 307 -24.40 -8.16 11.97
N LYS A 308 -23.55 -8.14 13.00
CA LYS A 308 -23.91 -7.67 14.35
C LYS A 308 -24.10 -6.16 14.45
N LYS A 309 -23.90 -5.40 13.37
CA LYS A 309 -24.00 -3.92 13.35
C LYS A 309 -23.02 -3.25 14.33
N ALA A 310 -21.82 -3.81 14.48
CA ALA A 310 -20.72 -3.15 15.19
C ALA A 310 -20.12 -1.99 14.37
N ALA A 311 -20.16 -2.09 13.04
CA ALA A 311 -19.94 -0.99 12.09
C ALA A 311 -20.61 -1.31 10.74
N PRO A 312 -21.01 -0.32 9.94
CA PRO A 312 -21.56 -0.54 8.59
C PRO A 312 -20.57 -1.13 7.58
N GLY A 313 -19.29 -0.79 7.73
CA GLY A 313 -18.22 -1.19 6.83
C GLY A 313 -16.84 -0.84 7.39
N ALA A 314 -15.79 -1.30 6.71
CA ALA A 314 -14.42 -1.10 7.15
C ALA A 314 -13.41 -1.14 6.00
N GLN A 315 -12.24 -0.54 6.21
CA GLN A 315 -11.00 -0.84 5.51
C GLN A 315 -10.05 -1.58 6.45
N LEU A 316 -9.39 -2.61 5.95
CA LEU A 316 -8.31 -3.30 6.65
C LEU A 316 -7.06 -3.31 5.77
N LEU A 317 -5.92 -2.95 6.35
CA LEU A 317 -4.61 -3.11 5.74
C LEU A 317 -3.64 -3.77 6.72
N VAL A 318 -2.90 -4.76 6.22
CA VAL A 318 -1.80 -5.42 6.90
C VAL A 318 -0.56 -5.34 6.02
N ALA A 319 0.49 -4.74 6.56
CA ALA A 319 1.80 -4.75 5.94
C ALA A 319 2.80 -5.49 6.83
N LYS A 320 3.65 -6.32 6.23
CA LYS A 320 4.74 -7.01 6.93
C LYS A 320 5.97 -7.11 6.02
N ASP A 321 7.15 -6.98 6.62
CA ASP A 321 8.44 -6.98 5.89
C ASP A 321 8.45 -6.01 4.70
N ASP A 322 8.02 -4.78 5.00
CA ASP A 322 7.92 -3.63 4.09
C ASP A 322 6.97 -3.84 2.90
N LYS A 323 6.02 -4.79 3.02
CA LYS A 323 5.04 -5.09 1.96
C LYS A 323 3.62 -5.16 2.51
N VAL A 324 2.68 -4.47 1.86
CA VAL A 324 1.26 -4.71 2.01
C VAL A 324 0.96 -6.12 1.48
N VAL A 325 0.39 -6.97 2.32
CA VAL A 325 0.05 -8.36 1.97
C VAL A 325 -1.41 -8.68 2.13
N TYR A 326 -2.16 -7.79 2.79
CA TYR A 326 -3.59 -7.90 2.92
C TYR A 326 -4.19 -6.50 2.92
N GLN A 327 -5.03 -6.20 1.95
CA GLN A 327 -5.73 -4.93 1.84
C GLN A 327 -7.12 -5.21 1.29
N LYS A 328 -8.15 -4.91 2.09
CA LYS A 328 -9.54 -5.19 1.71
C LYS A 328 -10.50 -4.16 2.29
N GLU A 329 -11.56 -3.93 1.54
CA GLU A 329 -12.72 -3.12 1.87
C GLU A 329 -13.92 -4.03 2.15
N TYR A 330 -14.73 -3.66 3.14
CA TYR A 330 -15.87 -4.44 3.59
C TYR A 330 -17.09 -3.56 3.80
N GLY A 331 -18.26 -4.12 3.52
CA GLY A 331 -19.54 -3.50 3.81
C GLY A 331 -19.76 -2.17 3.06
N TYR A 332 -20.43 -1.26 3.74
CA TYR A 332 -20.97 -0.03 3.15
C TYR A 332 -20.72 1.17 4.05
N HIS A 333 -20.90 2.37 3.52
CA HIS A 333 -20.85 3.61 4.31
C HIS A 333 -21.89 3.61 5.44
N THR A 334 -23.08 3.08 5.20
CA THR A 334 -24.23 3.09 6.10
C THR A 334 -24.98 1.76 6.03
N TYR A 335 -25.89 1.50 6.98
CA TYR A 335 -26.67 0.27 7.02
C TYR A 335 -27.74 0.15 5.92
N ASP A 336 -28.02 1.22 5.17
CA ASP A 336 -28.91 1.17 4.00
C ASP A 336 -28.26 0.51 2.77
N LYS A 337 -26.94 0.27 2.81
CA LYS A 337 -26.15 -0.39 1.78
C LYS A 337 -26.17 0.30 0.41
N SER A 338 -26.37 1.63 0.39
CA SER A 338 -26.36 2.43 -0.84
C SER A 338 -24.98 2.61 -1.47
N ARG A 339 -23.91 2.58 -0.66
CA ARG A 339 -22.53 2.83 -1.12
C ARG A 339 -21.54 1.89 -0.48
N ALA A 340 -20.97 0.98 -1.27
CA ALA A 340 -19.93 0.06 -0.82
C ALA A 340 -18.66 0.83 -0.44
N VAL A 341 -17.92 0.33 0.54
CA VAL A 341 -16.59 0.89 0.88
C VAL A 341 -15.62 0.64 -0.28
N GLN A 342 -14.80 1.63 -0.61
CA GLN A 342 -13.76 1.56 -1.64
C GLN A 342 -12.42 2.01 -1.03
N GLN A 343 -11.30 1.59 -1.63
CA GLN A 343 -9.94 1.84 -1.14
C GLN A 343 -9.62 3.33 -0.98
N ASN A 344 -10.16 4.18 -1.86
CA ASN A 344 -10.00 5.63 -1.83
C ASN A 344 -10.91 6.32 -0.81
N HIS A 345 -11.90 5.65 -0.22
CA HIS A 345 -12.77 6.29 0.75
C HIS A 345 -12.00 6.66 2.03
N VAL A 346 -12.30 7.81 2.62
CA VAL A 346 -11.63 8.32 3.81
C VAL A 346 -12.54 8.27 5.04
N TYR A 347 -11.93 7.98 6.19
CA TYR A 347 -12.57 7.90 7.49
C TYR A 347 -12.07 9.02 8.40
N ASP A 348 -12.94 9.54 9.25
CA ASP A 348 -12.52 10.34 10.41
C ASP A 348 -11.68 9.46 11.33
N LEU A 349 -10.43 9.86 11.56
CA LEU A 349 -9.47 9.09 12.32
C LEU A 349 -9.64 9.21 13.83
N ALA A 350 -10.46 10.16 14.30
CA ALA A 350 -10.58 10.53 15.70
C ALA A 350 -9.19 10.65 16.34
N SER A 351 -8.93 9.95 17.45
CA SER A 351 -7.67 10.05 18.19
C SER A 351 -6.45 9.41 17.53
N VAL A 352 -6.58 8.70 16.40
CA VAL A 352 -5.40 8.36 15.58
C VAL A 352 -4.73 9.65 15.05
N THR A 353 -5.47 10.77 14.95
CA THR A 353 -4.92 12.12 14.72
C THR A 353 -3.75 12.47 15.65
N LYS A 354 -3.79 12.03 16.92
CA LYS A 354 -2.73 12.32 17.89
C LYS A 354 -1.37 11.80 17.44
N ILE A 355 -1.33 10.60 16.87
CA ILE A 355 -0.10 9.94 16.44
C ILE A 355 0.25 10.23 14.98
N THR A 356 -0.73 10.62 14.16
CA THR A 356 -0.51 10.95 12.74
C THR A 356 -0.19 12.42 12.50
N ALA A 357 -0.64 13.33 13.38
CA ALA A 357 -0.40 14.77 13.28
C ALA A 357 0.43 15.31 14.46
N SER A 358 -0.14 15.36 15.66
CA SER A 358 0.50 16.04 16.81
C SER A 358 1.85 15.45 17.21
N THR A 359 1.91 14.12 17.34
CA THR A 359 3.16 13.44 17.71
C THR A 359 4.20 13.59 16.61
N MET A 360 3.79 13.52 15.34
CA MET A 360 4.67 13.75 14.19
C MET A 360 5.24 15.17 14.19
N ALA A 361 4.40 16.18 14.44
CA ALA A 361 4.81 17.57 14.54
C ALA A 361 5.79 17.80 15.69
N VAL A 362 5.51 17.22 16.86
CA VAL A 362 6.41 17.32 18.02
C VAL A 362 7.75 16.63 17.73
N MET A 363 7.75 15.43 17.15
CA MET A 363 8.98 14.72 16.78
C MET A 363 9.82 15.52 15.79
N LYS A 364 9.20 16.18 14.81
CA LYS A 364 9.87 17.04 13.85
C LYS A 364 10.51 18.27 14.51
N LEU A 365 9.75 18.97 15.36
CA LEU A 365 10.26 20.13 16.10
C LEU A 365 11.34 19.74 17.10
N PHE A 366 11.25 18.55 17.70
CA PHE A 366 12.28 17.97 18.56
C PHE A 366 13.56 17.68 17.77
N ASP A 367 13.43 17.08 16.57
CA ASP A 367 14.55 16.81 15.67
C ASP A 367 15.29 18.06 15.19
N GLU A 368 14.53 19.15 15.02
CA GLU A 368 15.01 20.49 14.69
C GLU A 368 15.50 21.28 15.89
N GLU A 369 15.52 20.68 17.09
CA GLU A 369 15.96 21.29 18.35
C GLU A 369 15.15 22.55 18.74
N LYS A 370 13.94 22.71 18.18
CA LYS A 370 13.01 23.81 18.49
C LYS A 370 12.23 23.59 19.77
N LEU A 371 12.15 22.35 20.23
CA LEU A 371 11.59 22.00 21.54
C LEU A 371 12.34 20.82 22.17
N LYS A 372 12.18 20.68 23.48
CA LYS A 372 12.50 19.49 24.28
C LYS A 372 11.25 19.08 25.05
N VAL A 373 11.03 17.78 25.21
CA VAL A 373 9.80 17.26 25.82
C VAL A 373 9.79 17.41 27.35
N GLU A 374 10.96 17.50 27.96
CA GLU A 374 11.16 17.67 29.40
C GLU A 374 10.99 19.13 29.85
N THR A 375 10.99 20.08 28.90
CA THR A 375 10.80 21.50 29.20
C THR A 375 9.35 21.76 29.62
N PRO A 376 9.12 22.53 30.70
CA PRO A 376 7.79 23.02 31.05
C PRO A 376 7.15 23.80 29.89
N ILE A 377 5.88 23.54 29.61
CA ILE A 377 5.20 24.11 28.44
C ILE A 377 5.07 25.63 28.49
N VAL A 378 5.17 26.25 29.67
CA VAL A 378 5.19 27.72 29.83
C VAL A 378 6.34 28.37 29.05
N ALA A 379 7.44 27.64 28.80
CA ALA A 379 8.53 28.12 27.96
C ALA A 379 8.10 28.34 26.50
N TYR A 380 7.09 27.60 26.03
CA TYR A 380 6.54 27.71 24.68
C TYR A 380 5.24 28.52 24.65
N LEU A 381 4.49 28.54 25.76
CA LEU A 381 3.23 29.26 25.94
C LEU A 381 3.30 30.16 27.19
N PRO A 382 3.93 31.35 27.09
CA PRO A 382 4.13 32.26 28.22
C PRO A 382 2.84 32.71 28.93
N GLU A 383 1.71 32.68 28.22
CA GLU A 383 0.38 32.95 28.78
C GLU A 383 -0.04 31.97 29.88
N LEU A 384 0.64 30.83 30.04
CA LEU A 384 0.37 29.86 31.11
C LEU A 384 1.06 30.19 32.43
N LYS A 385 1.89 31.24 32.48
CA LYS A 385 2.59 31.66 33.70
C LYS A 385 1.59 32.04 34.80
N GLY A 386 1.79 31.52 36.02
CA GLY A 386 0.90 31.74 37.16
C GLY A 386 -0.36 30.86 37.17
N THR A 387 -0.56 30.01 36.15
CA THR A 387 -1.67 29.05 36.10
C THR A 387 -1.26 27.72 36.75
N ASN A 388 -2.23 26.87 37.11
CA ASN A 388 -1.92 25.52 37.59
C ASN A 388 -1.25 24.63 36.50
N LYS A 389 -1.20 25.05 35.22
CA LYS A 389 -0.49 24.36 34.14
C LYS A 389 0.95 24.82 33.92
N GLU A 390 1.44 25.85 34.64
CA GLU A 390 2.76 26.45 34.40
C GLU A 390 3.90 25.41 34.35
N ASN A 391 3.87 24.45 35.27
CA ASN A 391 4.96 23.49 35.47
C ASN A 391 4.75 22.13 34.79
N ILE A 392 3.70 21.97 33.96
CA ILE A 392 3.53 20.70 33.23
C ILE A 392 4.54 20.62 32.09
N THR A 393 5.14 19.45 31.91
CA THR A 393 6.06 19.20 30.80
C THR A 393 5.32 18.63 29.60
N LEU A 394 5.90 18.77 28.42
CA LEU A 394 5.35 18.19 27.20
C LEU A 394 5.37 16.64 27.25
N GLU A 395 6.38 16.05 27.88
CA GLU A 395 6.47 14.60 28.11
C GLU A 395 5.29 14.10 28.96
N GLU A 396 4.97 14.79 30.06
CA GLU A 396 3.83 14.45 30.92
C GLU A 396 2.50 14.54 30.16
N ILE A 397 2.36 15.51 29.25
CA ILE A 397 1.19 15.63 28.39
C ILE A 397 1.08 14.42 27.46
N MET A 398 2.14 14.11 26.72
CA MET A 398 2.15 13.08 25.67
C MET A 398 2.07 11.65 26.22
N THR A 399 2.40 11.47 27.49
CA THR A 399 2.25 10.23 28.27
C THR A 399 0.94 10.16 29.05
N HIS A 400 0.09 11.21 28.99
CA HIS A 400 -1.15 11.33 29.75
C HIS A 400 -0.96 11.24 31.28
N GLN A 401 0.16 11.77 31.77
CA GLN A 401 0.55 11.83 33.18
C GLN A 401 0.59 13.27 33.72
N ALA A 402 0.26 14.28 32.91
CA ALA A 402 0.21 15.67 33.33
C ALA A 402 -0.86 15.95 34.41
N GLY A 403 -1.83 15.06 34.63
CA GLY A 403 -2.93 15.30 35.57
C GLY A 403 -4.04 16.20 34.99
N LEU A 404 -4.04 16.47 33.69
CA LEU A 404 -5.07 17.27 33.03
C LEU A 404 -6.46 16.66 33.17
N THR A 405 -7.48 17.52 33.16
CA THR A 405 -8.89 17.11 33.05
C THR A 405 -9.06 16.25 31.78
N PRO A 406 -9.72 15.08 31.85
CA PRO A 406 -9.81 14.17 30.70
C PRO A 406 -10.46 14.78 29.46
N TRP A 407 -11.60 15.44 29.65
CA TRP A 407 -12.40 15.99 28.56
C TRP A 407 -13.28 17.14 29.08
N ILE A 408 -13.48 18.17 28.25
CA ILE A 408 -14.40 19.28 28.50
C ILE A 408 -15.40 19.32 27.34
N PRO A 409 -16.72 19.24 27.59
CA PRO A 409 -17.73 19.33 26.55
C PRO A 409 -18.00 20.79 26.17
N PHE A 410 -17.04 21.46 25.52
CA PHE A 410 -17.10 22.89 25.20
C PHE A 410 -18.43 23.32 24.55
N TYR A 411 -18.96 22.49 23.66
CA TYR A 411 -20.21 22.77 22.94
C TYR A 411 -21.44 22.93 23.86
N LYS A 412 -21.48 22.29 25.04
CA LYS A 412 -22.67 22.33 25.91
C LYS A 412 -23.00 23.74 26.39
N ALA A 413 -21.99 24.58 26.62
CA ALA A 413 -22.17 25.97 27.01
C ALA A 413 -22.76 26.85 25.89
N THR A 414 -22.77 26.35 24.65
CA THR A 414 -23.28 27.07 23.47
C THR A 414 -24.71 26.69 23.09
N LEU A 415 -25.31 25.74 23.82
CA LEU A 415 -26.68 25.28 23.59
C LEU A 415 -27.68 26.16 24.35
N ALA A 416 -28.87 26.35 23.78
CA ALA A 416 -29.97 27.03 24.45
C ALA A 416 -30.53 26.14 25.59
N SER A 417 -30.73 26.72 26.76
CA SER A 417 -31.20 25.99 27.95
C SER A 417 -32.59 25.37 27.79
N GLU A 418 -33.42 25.94 26.92
CA GLU A 418 -34.81 25.53 26.74
C GLU A 418 -34.97 24.23 25.94
N ASN A 419 -34.12 24.00 24.93
CA ASN A 419 -34.28 22.91 23.98
C ASN A 419 -32.98 22.15 23.66
N LEU A 420 -31.86 22.53 24.28
CA LEU A 420 -30.53 21.95 24.08
C LEU A 420 -30.05 21.99 22.62
N ARG A 421 -30.55 22.97 21.82
CA ARG A 421 -30.09 23.19 20.44
C ARG A 421 -29.05 24.32 20.37
N PRO A 422 -28.25 24.40 19.28
CA PRO A 422 -27.34 25.52 19.06
C PRO A 422 -28.03 26.88 19.26
N SER A 423 -27.53 27.67 20.21
CA SER A 423 -28.13 28.97 20.54
C SER A 423 -27.75 30.03 19.52
N LYS A 424 -28.71 30.88 19.14
CA LYS A 424 -28.48 32.04 18.26
C LYS A 424 -27.48 33.07 18.82
N LEU A 425 -27.15 32.97 20.12
CA LEU A 425 -26.10 33.79 20.73
C LEU A 425 -24.68 33.38 20.29
N TYR A 426 -24.51 32.11 19.94
CA TYR A 426 -23.22 31.52 19.59
C TYR A 426 -23.15 31.06 18.14
N TYR A 427 -24.29 30.82 17.48
CA TYR A 427 -24.34 30.33 16.12
C TYR A 427 -25.20 31.20 15.19
N ALA A 428 -24.77 31.26 13.93
CA ALA A 428 -25.52 31.80 12.80
C ALA A 428 -25.61 30.76 11.67
N SER A 429 -26.59 30.93 10.78
CA SER A 429 -26.76 30.06 9.60
C SER A 429 -25.88 30.45 8.41
N GLU A 430 -25.29 31.64 8.46
CA GLU A 430 -24.47 32.20 7.39
C GLU A 430 -23.11 32.63 7.94
N ASN A 431 -22.10 32.52 7.08
CA ASN A 431 -20.74 32.96 7.37
C ASN A 431 -20.66 34.50 7.46
N SER A 432 -19.98 35.02 8.46
CA SER A 432 -19.67 36.45 8.60
C SER A 432 -18.39 36.67 9.42
N ASP A 433 -17.90 37.90 9.48
CA ASP A 433 -16.71 38.26 10.28
C ASP A 433 -16.85 37.92 11.77
N THR A 434 -18.08 37.82 12.28
CA THR A 434 -18.37 37.46 13.68
C THR A 434 -18.80 36.01 13.87
N PHE A 435 -19.15 35.30 12.79
CA PHE A 435 -19.55 33.88 12.79
C PHE A 435 -18.86 33.17 11.61
N SER A 436 -17.58 32.85 11.77
CA SER A 436 -16.75 32.29 10.70
C SER A 436 -16.30 30.84 10.90
N ILE A 437 -16.57 30.25 12.08
CA ILE A 437 -16.15 28.88 12.38
C ILE A 437 -17.21 27.92 11.85
N LYS A 438 -16.95 27.34 10.68
CA LYS A 438 -17.87 26.39 10.05
C LYS A 438 -17.93 25.06 10.82
N VAL A 439 -19.07 24.77 11.46
CA VAL A 439 -19.34 23.52 12.18
C VAL A 439 -20.16 22.56 11.30
N LEU A 440 -21.05 23.11 10.46
CA LEU A 440 -21.79 22.45 9.38
C LEU A 440 -21.97 23.42 8.20
N ASP A 441 -22.61 22.96 7.11
CA ASP A 441 -22.90 23.79 5.94
C ASP A 441 -23.73 25.05 6.26
N ASP A 442 -24.64 24.95 7.22
CA ASP A 442 -25.59 25.99 7.65
C ASP A 442 -25.49 26.28 9.16
N LEU A 443 -24.31 26.04 9.77
CA LEU A 443 -24.07 26.30 11.18
C LEU A 443 -22.65 26.82 11.41
N PHE A 444 -22.55 28.12 11.71
CA PHE A 444 -21.30 28.83 11.94
C PHE A 444 -21.23 29.30 13.40
N LEU A 445 -20.19 28.87 14.11
CA LEU A 445 -19.88 29.33 15.47
C LEU A 445 -19.22 30.71 15.41
N ARG A 446 -19.47 31.49 16.47
CA ARG A 446 -18.86 32.81 16.69
C ARG A 446 -17.33 32.76 16.62
N SER A 447 -16.74 33.71 15.91
CA SER A 447 -15.32 33.69 15.53
C SER A 447 -14.33 33.79 16.70
N ASP A 448 -14.78 34.32 17.83
CA ASP A 448 -13.98 34.51 19.06
C ASP A 448 -14.09 33.34 20.05
N TYR A 449 -14.91 32.33 19.77
CA TYR A 449 -15.10 31.20 20.67
C TYR A 449 -13.84 30.34 20.94
N PRO A 450 -12.85 30.21 20.01
CA PRO A 450 -11.59 29.54 20.29
C PRO A 450 -10.83 30.12 21.50
N ASP A 451 -10.97 31.43 21.77
CA ASP A 451 -10.39 32.07 22.96
C ASP A 451 -11.10 31.59 24.23
N THR A 452 -12.42 31.39 24.17
CA THR A 452 -13.20 30.81 25.27
C THR A 452 -12.80 29.37 25.54
N ILE A 453 -12.62 28.55 24.50
CA ILE A 453 -12.11 27.17 24.64
C ILE A 453 -10.75 27.18 25.32
N TRP A 454 -9.84 28.06 24.89
CA TRP A 454 -8.52 28.15 25.48
C TRP A 454 -8.56 28.58 26.94
N GLN A 455 -9.39 29.57 27.29
CA GLN A 455 -9.57 30.01 28.66
C GLN A 455 -10.13 28.88 29.54
N MET A 456 -11.13 28.13 29.05
CA MET A 456 -11.65 26.95 29.76
C MET A 456 -10.57 25.87 29.99
N ILE A 457 -9.62 25.71 29.07
CA ILE A 457 -8.48 24.80 29.26
C ILE A 457 -7.56 25.33 30.36
N ILE A 458 -7.22 26.62 30.34
CA ILE A 458 -6.37 27.26 31.35
C ILE A 458 -6.99 27.13 32.75
N ASP A 459 -8.28 27.42 32.87
CA ASP A 459 -8.98 27.46 34.16
C ASP A 459 -9.36 26.07 34.68
N SER A 460 -9.28 25.04 33.84
CA SER A 460 -9.65 23.68 34.24
C SER A 460 -8.82 23.19 35.42
N GLU A 461 -9.46 22.44 36.33
CA GLU A 461 -8.75 21.83 37.44
C GLU A 461 -7.78 20.73 36.97
N MET A 462 -6.73 20.51 37.76
CA MET A 462 -5.84 19.37 37.60
C MET A 462 -6.17 18.29 38.62
N ARG A 463 -6.10 17.05 38.19
CA ARG A 463 -6.22 15.90 39.07
C ARG A 463 -5.05 15.90 40.07
N PRO A 464 -5.29 15.50 41.32
CA PRO A 464 -4.25 15.51 42.36
C PRO A 464 -3.15 14.47 42.10
N ASN A 465 -3.43 13.41 41.33
CA ASN A 465 -2.46 12.39 40.98
C ASN A 465 -2.03 12.48 39.50
N LYS A 466 -0.74 12.26 39.27
CA LYS A 466 -0.11 12.20 37.94
C LYS A 466 -0.09 10.78 37.36
N ASN A 467 -0.96 9.89 37.84
CA ASN A 467 -1.10 8.56 37.25
C ASN A 467 -1.71 8.67 35.84
N TYR A 468 -1.49 7.63 35.02
CA TYR A 468 -2.04 7.58 33.67
C TYR A 468 -3.56 7.81 33.67
N ARG A 469 -4.00 8.85 32.97
CA ARG A 469 -5.40 9.05 32.59
C ARG A 469 -5.44 9.82 31.29
N TYR A 470 -6.02 9.19 30.29
CA TYR A 470 -6.25 9.79 28.99
C TYR A 470 -6.92 11.17 29.10
N SER A 471 -6.36 12.16 28.40
CA SER A 471 -6.86 13.53 28.34
C SER A 471 -6.66 14.11 26.94
N ASP A 472 -7.72 14.68 26.39
CA ASP A 472 -7.66 15.37 25.10
C ASP A 472 -7.03 16.77 25.22
N LEU A 473 -7.19 17.44 26.37
CA LEU A 473 -6.74 18.83 26.57
C LEU A 473 -5.26 19.01 26.30
N GLY A 474 -4.45 18.00 26.62
CA GLY A 474 -3.03 17.98 26.32
C GLY A 474 -2.72 18.20 24.84
N PHE A 475 -3.54 17.67 23.96
CA PHE A 475 -3.33 17.76 22.52
C PHE A 475 -3.88 19.06 21.90
N TYR A 476 -4.78 19.77 22.59
CA TYR A 476 -5.07 21.18 22.26
C TYR A 476 -3.86 22.07 22.55
N ILE A 477 -3.23 21.86 23.71
CA ILE A 477 -2.01 22.56 24.11
C ILE A 477 -0.89 22.29 23.09
N ILE A 478 -0.71 21.03 22.67
CA ILE A 478 0.29 20.67 21.65
C ILE A 478 0.05 21.40 20.33
N ALA A 479 -1.20 21.48 19.85
CA ALA A 479 -1.50 22.19 18.61
C ALA A 479 -1.08 23.68 18.69
N ARG A 480 -1.35 24.36 19.81
CA ARG A 480 -0.88 25.74 20.05
C ARG A 480 0.64 25.85 20.13
N ILE A 481 1.34 24.89 20.76
CA ILE A 481 2.80 24.86 20.79
C ILE A 481 3.37 24.72 19.37
N VAL A 482 2.83 23.80 18.57
CA VAL A 482 3.25 23.60 17.18
C VAL A 482 3.04 24.87 16.37
N GLU A 483 1.88 25.50 16.50
CA GLU A 483 1.58 26.77 15.80
C GLU A 483 2.56 27.87 16.19
N ARG A 484 2.83 28.04 17.48
CA ARG A 484 3.74 29.06 17.98
C ARG A 484 5.19 28.86 17.55
N LEU A 485 5.67 27.62 17.52
CA LEU A 485 7.06 27.30 17.18
C LEU A 485 7.31 27.20 15.67
N SER A 486 6.30 26.85 14.89
CA SER A 486 6.43 26.68 13.43
C SER A 486 5.94 27.91 12.64
N GLY A 487 5.10 28.75 13.23
CA GLY A 487 4.39 29.83 12.53
C GLY A 487 3.30 29.33 11.58
N LYS A 488 2.94 28.04 11.63
CA LYS A 488 1.92 27.40 10.79
C LYS A 488 0.91 26.69 11.67
N SER A 489 -0.37 26.74 11.31
CA SER A 489 -1.37 25.85 11.91
C SER A 489 -0.98 24.38 11.74
N ILE A 490 -1.39 23.53 12.68
CA ILE A 490 -0.93 22.13 12.73
C ILE A 490 -1.23 21.36 11.44
N ASP A 491 -2.38 21.60 10.81
CA ASP A 491 -2.81 20.98 9.55
C ASP A 491 -1.88 21.33 8.38
N ASN A 492 -1.50 22.61 8.26
CA ASN A 492 -0.56 23.08 7.26
C ASN A 492 0.85 22.54 7.53
N TYR A 493 1.28 22.56 8.80
CA TYR A 493 2.60 22.07 9.19
C TYR A 493 2.81 20.59 8.84
N VAL A 494 1.89 19.71 9.27
CA VAL A 494 2.05 18.27 9.02
C VAL A 494 1.82 17.89 7.56
N ARG A 495 1.00 18.65 6.83
CA ARG A 495 0.84 18.46 5.38
C ARG A 495 2.15 18.71 4.65
N ASP A 496 2.79 19.85 4.93
CA ASP A 496 4.02 20.26 4.26
C ASP A 496 5.22 19.37 4.64
N GLU A 497 5.33 18.98 5.91
CA GLU A 497 6.47 18.19 6.41
C GLU A 497 6.33 16.69 6.12
N PHE A 498 5.10 16.16 6.11
CA PHE A 498 4.85 14.72 6.02
C PHE A 498 3.90 14.31 4.92
N TYR A 499 2.68 14.85 4.83
CA TYR A 499 1.66 14.24 3.96
C TYR A 499 1.98 14.43 2.47
N ASP A 500 2.29 15.64 2.03
CA ASP A 500 2.62 15.91 0.63
C ASP A 500 3.92 15.20 0.23
N PRO A 501 5.01 15.28 1.02
CA PRO A 501 6.22 14.58 0.69
C PRO A 501 6.17 13.09 0.98
N LEU A 502 5.06 12.48 1.42
CA LEU A 502 4.88 11.02 1.47
C LEU A 502 3.85 10.55 0.43
N SER A 503 3.34 11.43 -0.44
CA SER A 503 2.21 11.16 -1.34
C SER A 503 0.96 10.65 -0.58
N MET A 504 0.67 11.20 0.59
CA MET A 504 -0.55 10.92 1.35
C MET A 504 -1.69 11.83 0.88
N THR A 505 -2.08 11.66 -0.39
CA THR A 505 -2.95 12.62 -1.11
C THR A 505 -4.38 12.71 -0.58
N ARG A 506 -4.80 11.73 0.21
CA ARG A 506 -6.14 11.62 0.81
C ARG A 506 -6.14 11.86 2.31
N THR A 507 -4.98 12.14 2.91
CA THR A 507 -4.86 12.49 4.34
C THR A 507 -5.04 13.99 4.54
N THR A 508 -6.07 14.38 5.30
CA THR A 508 -6.48 15.79 5.40
C THR A 508 -7.31 16.12 6.62
N TYR A 509 -7.17 17.35 7.11
CA TYR A 509 -8.23 18.03 7.85
C TYR A 509 -9.28 18.57 6.86
N ASN A 510 -10.52 18.80 7.28
CA ASN A 510 -11.57 19.39 6.44
C ASN A 510 -11.69 18.75 5.03
N PRO A 511 -11.99 17.44 4.94
CA PRO A 511 -11.92 16.69 3.68
C PRO A 511 -12.81 17.23 2.55
N LEU A 512 -13.91 17.93 2.87
CA LEU A 512 -14.82 18.51 1.88
C LEU A 512 -14.16 19.58 0.99
N GLU A 513 -12.99 20.10 1.37
CA GLU A 513 -12.25 21.07 0.55
C GLU A 513 -11.56 20.43 -0.68
N ARG A 514 -11.30 19.12 -0.64
CA ARG A 514 -10.54 18.41 -1.69
C ARG A 514 -11.05 17.02 -2.05
N ILE A 515 -11.95 16.44 -1.27
CA ILE A 515 -12.49 15.10 -1.47
C ILE A 515 -14.00 15.20 -1.68
N HIS A 516 -14.50 14.54 -2.72
CA HIS A 516 -15.92 14.43 -2.97
C HIS A 516 -16.64 13.78 -1.78
N ARG A 517 -17.79 14.34 -1.38
CA ARG A 517 -18.54 13.88 -0.19
C ARG A 517 -18.84 12.39 -0.23
N GLU A 518 -19.11 11.86 -1.42
CA GLU A 518 -19.35 10.46 -1.72
C GLU A 518 -18.18 9.53 -1.36
N GLU A 519 -16.97 10.07 -1.32
CA GLU A 519 -15.75 9.34 -0.94
C GLU A 519 -15.41 9.51 0.55
N ILE A 520 -16.25 10.20 1.32
CA ILE A 520 -16.06 10.40 2.76
C ILE A 520 -17.08 9.56 3.52
N VAL A 521 -16.62 8.70 4.40
CA VAL A 521 -17.49 7.82 5.18
C VAL A 521 -18.18 8.61 6.30
N PRO A 522 -19.52 8.53 6.43
CA PRO A 522 -20.26 9.25 7.47
C PRO A 522 -19.95 8.69 8.86
N THR A 523 -19.93 9.56 9.87
CA THR A 523 -19.50 9.21 11.23
C THR A 523 -20.66 9.02 12.21
N GLU A 524 -21.69 9.88 12.18
CA GLU A 524 -22.82 9.83 13.11
C GLU A 524 -24.05 10.55 12.52
N LYS A 525 -25.25 10.21 12.98
CA LYS A 525 -26.41 11.10 12.95
C LYS A 525 -26.48 11.85 14.28
N ASP A 526 -25.79 12.99 14.37
CA ASP A 526 -25.68 13.78 15.60
C ASP A 526 -27.05 14.34 15.99
N ASP A 527 -27.50 14.07 17.21
CA ASP A 527 -28.80 14.49 17.76
C ASP A 527 -28.68 15.25 19.10
N TYR A 528 -27.49 15.74 19.43
CA TYR A 528 -27.18 16.39 20.72
C TYR A 528 -26.40 17.70 20.60
N PHE A 529 -25.71 17.93 19.47
CA PHE A 529 -24.99 19.17 19.21
C PHE A 529 -25.43 19.77 17.89
N ARG A 530 -25.14 19.07 16.78
CA ARG A 530 -25.32 19.59 15.42
C ARG A 530 -26.69 19.25 14.83
N TYR A 531 -27.38 18.25 15.38
CA TYR A 531 -28.72 17.83 14.91
C TYR A 531 -28.75 17.50 13.41
N ALA A 532 -27.68 16.92 12.87
CA ALA A 532 -27.52 16.59 11.46
C ALA A 532 -26.64 15.35 11.23
N PRO A 533 -26.76 14.66 10.07
CA PRO A 533 -25.82 13.64 9.65
C PRO A 533 -24.42 14.23 9.43
N LEU A 534 -23.42 13.63 10.06
CA LEU A 534 -22.02 14.02 9.94
C LEU A 534 -21.35 13.22 8.83
N GLN A 535 -21.00 13.92 7.75
CA GLN A 535 -20.22 13.39 6.64
C GLN A 535 -19.28 14.47 6.13
N GLY A 536 -17.97 14.27 6.27
CA GLY A 536 -16.96 15.27 5.91
C GLY A 536 -16.71 16.37 6.95
N TYR A 537 -17.45 16.34 8.06
CA TYR A 537 -17.19 17.14 9.26
C TYR A 537 -16.61 16.25 10.35
N VAL A 538 -15.62 16.76 11.08
CA VAL A 538 -15.02 16.04 12.21
C VAL A 538 -16.09 15.65 13.24
N HIS A 539 -16.07 14.40 13.69
CA HIS A 539 -17.00 13.87 14.68
C HIS A 539 -16.82 14.57 16.04
N ASP A 540 -15.57 14.79 16.47
CA ASP A 540 -15.25 15.44 17.74
C ASP A 540 -15.78 16.88 17.80
N MET A 541 -16.57 17.18 18.84
CA MET A 541 -17.26 18.46 18.97
C MET A 541 -16.28 19.60 19.19
N GLY A 542 -15.22 19.39 19.99
CA GLY A 542 -14.27 20.45 20.30
C GLY A 542 -13.36 20.78 19.11
N ALA A 543 -12.96 19.80 18.30
CA ALA A 543 -12.27 20.04 17.04
C ALA A 543 -13.17 20.76 16.03
N ALA A 544 -14.46 20.44 15.96
CA ALA A 544 -15.41 21.14 15.09
C ALA A 544 -15.52 22.64 15.45
N MET A 545 -15.39 22.98 16.74
CA MET A 545 -15.38 24.36 17.24
C MET A 545 -14.04 25.09 17.03
N LEU A 546 -13.03 24.43 16.44
CA LEU A 546 -11.71 24.97 16.09
C LEU A 546 -11.45 24.83 14.58
N HIS A 547 -12.42 25.22 13.75
CA HIS A 547 -12.37 25.10 12.28
C HIS A 547 -12.10 23.67 11.76
N GLY A 548 -12.42 22.64 12.56
CA GLY A 548 -12.13 21.25 12.22
C GLY A 548 -10.67 20.84 12.43
N VAL A 549 -9.80 21.73 12.90
CA VAL A 549 -8.35 21.52 13.04
C VAL A 549 -7.96 21.52 14.51
N SER A 550 -7.59 20.34 15.03
CA SER A 550 -7.05 20.21 16.39
C SER A 550 -5.99 19.12 16.47
N GLY A 551 -5.21 19.13 17.54
CA GLY A 551 -4.16 18.14 17.77
C GLY A 551 -4.69 16.77 18.22
N HIS A 552 -5.91 16.70 18.73
CA HIS A 552 -6.46 15.47 19.32
C HIS A 552 -7.40 14.70 18.37
N ALA A 553 -7.96 15.39 17.36
CA ALA A 553 -8.93 14.91 16.38
C ALA A 553 -9.00 15.87 15.17
N GLY A 554 -9.71 15.49 14.09
CA GLY A 554 -9.92 16.34 12.91
C GLY A 554 -9.31 15.79 11.62
N LEU A 555 -8.39 14.83 11.73
CA LEU A 555 -7.75 14.24 10.55
C LEU A 555 -8.62 13.14 9.95
N PHE A 556 -8.71 13.14 8.63
CA PHE A 556 -9.31 12.10 7.80
C PHE A 556 -8.24 11.41 6.97
N SER A 557 -8.35 10.10 6.76
CA SER A 557 -7.45 9.34 5.87
C SER A 557 -8.09 8.01 5.44
N ASN A 558 -7.45 7.33 4.49
CA ASN A 558 -7.67 5.91 4.18
C ASN A 558 -6.48 5.05 4.66
N ALA A 559 -6.62 3.72 4.56
CA ALA A 559 -5.57 2.80 4.98
C ALA A 559 -4.30 2.90 4.10
N SER A 560 -4.46 3.14 2.80
CA SER A 560 -3.39 3.25 1.80
C SER A 560 -2.44 4.43 2.05
N ASP A 561 -2.93 5.53 2.61
CA ASP A 561 -2.08 6.66 2.98
C ASP A 561 -1.44 6.44 4.36
N LEU A 562 -2.21 5.96 5.34
CA LEU A 562 -1.69 5.74 6.68
C LEU A 562 -0.51 4.77 6.70
N VAL A 563 -0.53 3.71 5.90
CA VAL A 563 0.60 2.77 5.86
C VAL A 563 1.92 3.47 5.52
N LYS A 564 1.92 4.55 4.72
CA LYS A 564 3.14 5.25 4.29
C LYS A 564 3.83 5.94 5.47
N ILE A 565 3.10 6.68 6.29
CA ILE A 565 3.68 7.36 7.47
C ILE A 565 4.09 6.36 8.55
N PHE A 566 3.32 5.29 8.75
CA PHE A 566 3.67 4.27 9.74
C PHE A 566 4.81 3.37 9.27
N GLN A 567 4.96 3.15 7.96
CA GLN A 567 6.13 2.51 7.37
C GLN A 567 7.37 3.40 7.52
N MET A 568 7.24 4.72 7.36
CA MET A 568 8.34 5.66 7.66
C MET A 568 8.79 5.57 9.13
N LEU A 569 7.84 5.49 10.07
CA LEU A 569 8.15 5.27 11.49
C LEU A 569 8.81 3.89 11.74
N LEU A 570 8.29 2.82 11.13
CA LEU A 570 8.87 1.47 11.22
C LEU A 570 10.29 1.41 10.65
N ASN A 571 10.54 2.15 9.57
CA ASN A 571 11.84 2.35 8.93
C ASN A 571 12.71 3.40 9.63
N LYS A 572 12.37 3.74 10.88
CA LYS A 572 13.17 4.60 11.75
C LYS A 572 13.43 6.00 11.16
N GLY A 573 12.44 6.56 10.47
CA GLY A 573 12.50 7.92 9.95
C GLY A 573 12.82 8.01 8.46
N ASP A 574 13.08 6.88 7.78
CA ASP A 574 13.40 6.83 6.34
C ASP A 574 12.20 6.31 5.52
N TYR A 575 11.91 6.97 4.41
CA TYR A 575 10.94 6.48 3.44
C TYR A 575 11.29 6.97 2.03
N GLY A 576 11.36 6.06 1.07
CA GLY A 576 11.69 6.39 -0.31
C GLY A 576 13.05 7.06 -0.50
N GLY A 577 14.04 6.71 0.33
CA GLY A 577 15.39 7.27 0.28
C GLY A 577 15.50 8.68 0.86
N LYS A 578 14.43 9.21 1.49
CA LYS A 578 14.43 10.48 2.22
C LYS A 578 14.29 10.22 3.71
N ARG A 579 15.13 10.90 4.50
CA ARG A 579 14.99 10.94 5.96
C ARG A 579 14.08 12.08 6.39
N TYR A 580 12.98 11.75 7.05
CA TYR A 580 11.99 12.68 7.61
C TYR A 580 12.28 12.98 9.08
N LEU A 581 12.71 11.96 9.82
CA LEU A 581 13.04 12.04 11.24
C LEU A 581 14.35 11.29 11.53
N LYS A 582 15.08 11.70 12.56
CA LYS A 582 16.30 11.00 13.01
C LYS A 582 15.91 9.66 13.65
N GLU A 583 16.68 8.61 13.40
CA GLU A 583 16.48 7.30 14.05
C GLU A 583 16.46 7.42 15.58
N SER A 584 17.31 8.28 16.14
CA SER A 584 17.35 8.56 17.58
C SER A 584 16.03 9.10 18.12
N THR A 585 15.33 9.93 17.34
CA THR A 585 14.06 10.54 17.72
C THR A 585 12.92 9.55 17.65
N ILE A 586 12.87 8.73 16.59
CA ILE A 586 11.93 7.61 16.52
C ILE A 586 12.10 6.71 17.74
N LYS A 587 13.33 6.26 18.00
CA LYS A 587 13.66 5.39 19.13
C LYS A 587 13.30 6.03 20.48
N TYR A 588 13.42 7.35 20.60
CA TYR A 588 13.08 8.06 21.83
C TYR A 588 11.57 8.06 22.08
N PHE A 589 10.76 8.40 21.08
CA PHE A 589 9.31 8.53 21.23
C PHE A 589 8.58 7.18 21.26
N THR A 590 9.10 6.16 20.58
CA THR A 590 8.52 4.80 20.56
C THR A 590 9.05 3.90 21.68
N LYS A 591 9.89 4.44 22.57
CA LYS A 591 10.30 3.74 23.80
C LYS A 591 9.23 3.89 24.87
N ARG A 592 8.99 2.81 25.62
CA ARG A 592 8.14 2.83 26.81
C ARG A 592 8.66 3.86 27.82
N HIS A 593 7.78 4.78 28.19
CA HIS A 593 8.07 5.80 29.20
C HIS A 593 8.28 5.13 30.56
N LEU A 594 9.22 5.66 31.35
CA LEU A 594 9.58 5.07 32.63
C LEU A 594 8.38 5.08 33.59
N GLY A 595 8.12 3.95 34.24
CA GLY A 595 6.99 3.81 35.18
C GLY A 595 5.62 3.63 34.50
N SER A 596 5.55 3.66 33.18
CA SER A 596 4.32 3.45 32.42
C SER A 596 4.16 2.00 31.96
N THR A 597 2.95 1.47 32.09
CA THR A 597 2.60 0.11 31.64
C THR A 597 2.00 0.08 30.23
N ARG A 598 1.69 1.23 29.61
CA ARG A 598 1.02 1.29 28.29
C ARG A 598 1.38 2.46 27.37
N ARG A 599 2.36 3.30 27.71
CA ARG A 599 2.67 4.54 26.98
C ARG A 599 4.14 4.66 26.60
N GLY A 600 4.38 5.05 25.36
CA GLY A 600 5.55 5.84 24.97
C GLY A 600 5.22 7.33 24.99
N ILE A 601 6.08 8.15 24.37
CA ILE A 601 5.83 9.60 24.26
C ILE A 601 4.94 9.83 23.03
N GLY A 602 3.64 10.06 23.26
CA GLY A 602 2.64 10.29 22.21
C GLY A 602 1.92 9.03 21.73
N PHE A 603 2.57 7.87 21.81
CA PHE A 603 2.02 6.58 21.38
C PHE A 603 1.44 5.75 22.54
N ASP A 604 0.33 5.03 22.28
CA ASP A 604 -0.01 3.86 23.09
C ASP A 604 0.99 2.73 22.78
N MET A 605 1.23 1.88 23.75
CA MET A 605 2.01 0.64 23.63
C MET A 605 1.21 -0.53 24.19
N LYS A 606 1.66 -1.77 23.97
CA LYS A 606 1.08 -2.95 24.64
C LYS A 606 0.98 -2.73 26.14
N GLU A 607 -0.19 -2.95 26.72
CA GLU A 607 -0.43 -2.93 28.16
C GLU A 607 0.26 -4.12 28.80
N LEU A 608 1.16 -3.87 29.76
CA LEU A 608 1.94 -4.90 30.46
C LEU A 608 1.46 -5.16 31.88
N SER A 609 0.55 -4.32 32.41
CA SER A 609 0.00 -4.52 33.75
C SER A 609 -0.91 -5.76 33.77
N PRO A 610 -0.62 -6.78 34.60
CA PRO A 610 -1.52 -7.93 34.76
C PRO A 610 -2.85 -7.55 35.45
N LYS A 611 -2.92 -6.35 36.03
CA LYS A 611 -4.13 -5.83 36.69
C LYS A 611 -5.07 -5.11 35.72
N SER A 612 -4.65 -4.93 34.47
CA SER A 612 -5.35 -4.15 33.46
C SER A 612 -5.82 -5.06 32.32
N ARG A 613 -6.97 -4.73 31.72
CA ARG A 613 -7.41 -5.44 30.51
C ARG A 613 -6.39 -5.19 29.39
N PRO A 614 -5.96 -6.23 28.65
CA PRO A 614 -5.12 -6.05 27.47
C PRO A 614 -5.76 -5.09 26.47
N ASN A 615 -4.97 -4.15 25.95
CA ASN A 615 -5.44 -3.20 24.94
C ASN A 615 -5.28 -3.74 23.52
N ILE A 616 -4.35 -4.67 23.29
CA ILE A 616 -4.09 -5.35 22.02
C ILE A 616 -3.91 -6.85 22.26
N CYS A 617 -3.81 -7.65 21.19
CA CYS A 617 -3.67 -9.09 21.32
C CYS A 617 -2.36 -9.48 22.05
N GLN A 618 -2.37 -10.67 22.67
CA GLN A 618 -1.23 -11.17 23.44
C GLN A 618 0.03 -11.44 22.62
N PHE A 619 -0.12 -11.74 21.33
CA PHE A 619 0.98 -12.04 20.42
C PHE A 619 1.75 -10.80 19.95
N ALA A 620 1.20 -9.59 20.12
CA ALA A 620 1.94 -8.38 19.85
C ALA A 620 3.15 -8.26 20.79
N SER A 621 4.25 -7.72 20.30
CA SER A 621 5.43 -7.49 21.13
C SER A 621 5.18 -6.40 22.17
N GLU A 622 6.02 -6.36 23.20
CA GLU A 622 5.98 -5.29 24.20
C GLU A 622 6.37 -3.92 23.62
N ASN A 623 7.04 -3.91 22.46
CA ASN A 623 7.47 -2.73 21.73
C ASN A 623 6.45 -2.27 20.67
N ALA A 624 5.34 -3.00 20.50
CA ALA A 624 4.26 -2.58 19.62
C ALA A 624 3.70 -1.23 20.09
N PHE A 625 3.63 -0.26 19.16
CA PHE A 625 3.15 1.09 19.42
C PHE A 625 2.07 1.51 18.41
N GLY A 626 1.17 2.40 18.82
CA GLY A 626 0.00 2.74 18.00
C GLY A 626 -0.99 3.64 18.71
N HIS A 627 -2.24 3.62 18.23
CA HIS A 627 -3.36 4.29 18.90
C HIS A 627 -4.71 3.77 18.39
N PHE A 628 -5.74 3.89 19.23
CA PHE A 628 -7.15 3.69 18.87
C PHE A 628 -7.85 5.02 18.56
N GLY A 629 -8.80 5.01 17.62
CA GLY A 629 -9.71 6.11 17.37
C GLY A 629 -11.13 5.81 17.84
N PHE A 630 -11.80 6.85 18.35
CA PHE A 630 -13.16 6.76 18.87
C PHE A 630 -14.18 6.37 17.80
N THR A 631 -13.97 6.76 16.54
CA THR A 631 -14.82 6.44 15.38
C THR A 631 -14.74 4.96 14.94
N GLY A 632 -13.87 4.16 15.57
CA GLY A 632 -13.69 2.73 15.28
C GLY A 632 -12.36 2.39 14.63
N THR A 633 -11.53 3.40 14.37
CA THR A 633 -10.22 3.24 13.75
C THR A 633 -9.16 2.70 14.73
N CYS A 634 -8.10 2.08 14.22
CA CYS A 634 -6.85 1.86 14.93
C CYS A 634 -5.67 1.72 13.97
N VAL A 635 -4.48 2.02 14.48
CA VAL A 635 -3.21 1.73 13.82
C VAL A 635 -2.22 1.21 14.84
N TRP A 636 -1.52 0.14 14.50
CA TRP A 636 -0.48 -0.49 15.31
C TRP A 636 0.72 -0.86 14.46
N VAL A 637 1.91 -0.53 14.96
CA VAL A 637 3.21 -0.88 14.40
C VAL A 637 3.93 -1.78 15.39
N ASP A 638 4.41 -2.93 14.94
CA ASP A 638 5.24 -3.84 15.73
C ASP A 638 6.63 -3.97 15.10
N PRO A 639 7.64 -3.26 15.65
CA PRO A 639 9.00 -3.30 15.12
C PRO A 639 9.66 -4.67 15.19
N GLU A 640 9.29 -5.52 16.15
CA GLU A 640 9.92 -6.84 16.31
C GLU A 640 9.52 -7.78 15.16
N TYR A 641 8.25 -7.69 14.74
CA TYR A 641 7.71 -8.50 13.65
C TYR A 641 7.67 -7.77 12.30
N LYS A 642 8.14 -6.51 12.25
CA LYS A 642 8.03 -5.60 11.10
C LYS A 642 6.62 -5.52 10.55
N LEU A 643 5.63 -5.42 11.44
CA LEU A 643 4.21 -5.50 11.12
C LEU A 643 3.54 -4.14 11.29
N ILE A 644 2.63 -3.81 10.37
CA ILE A 644 1.70 -2.69 10.48
C ILE A 644 0.28 -3.23 10.31
N TYR A 645 -0.59 -2.92 11.26
CA TYR A 645 -2.01 -3.26 11.26
C TYR A 645 -2.84 -1.98 11.31
N ILE A 646 -3.66 -1.75 10.28
CA ILE A 646 -4.55 -0.59 10.16
C ILE A 646 -5.97 -1.11 9.94
N PHE A 647 -6.89 -0.73 10.83
CA PHE A 647 -8.31 -1.02 10.69
C PHE A 647 -9.09 0.27 10.82
N LEU A 648 -9.85 0.64 9.79
CA LEU A 648 -10.67 1.85 9.76
C LEU A 648 -12.13 1.47 9.64
N SER A 649 -12.97 1.97 10.53
CA SER A 649 -14.42 1.79 10.45
C SER A 649 -15.12 3.06 10.92
N ASN A 650 -16.43 3.13 10.74
CA ASN A 650 -17.31 4.17 11.26
C ASN A 650 -18.30 3.58 12.27
N ARG A 651 -17.78 2.96 13.33
CA ARG A 651 -18.58 2.29 14.38
C ARG A 651 -19.60 3.21 15.05
N THR A 652 -19.32 4.52 15.04
CA THR A 652 -20.19 5.57 15.58
C THR A 652 -21.43 5.83 14.73
N TYR A 653 -21.54 5.21 13.55
CA TYR A 653 -22.72 5.35 12.71
C TYR A 653 -23.78 4.27 13.05
N PRO A 654 -25.06 4.64 13.24
CA PRO A 654 -25.61 6.01 13.21
C PRO A 654 -25.47 6.76 14.54
N THR A 655 -25.12 6.10 15.65
CA THR A 655 -24.98 6.72 16.98
C THR A 655 -23.67 6.32 17.65
N MET A 656 -22.98 7.28 18.26
CA MET A 656 -21.71 7.05 18.94
C MET A 656 -21.82 6.16 20.19
N THR A 657 -23.04 5.90 20.67
CA THR A 657 -23.28 5.02 21.84
C THR A 657 -23.06 3.54 21.52
N ASN A 658 -22.98 3.18 20.24
CA ASN A 658 -22.67 1.82 19.80
C ASN A 658 -21.24 1.41 20.22
N ASN A 659 -21.16 0.48 21.18
CA ASN A 659 -19.89 -0.02 21.73
C ASN A 659 -19.59 -1.47 21.36
N LEU A 660 -20.36 -2.09 20.45
CA LEU A 660 -20.19 -3.51 20.09
C LEU A 660 -18.77 -3.83 19.58
N LEU A 661 -18.16 -2.93 18.80
CA LEU A 661 -16.79 -3.10 18.31
C LEU A 661 -15.77 -3.33 19.44
N HIS A 662 -15.98 -2.67 20.59
CA HIS A 662 -15.12 -2.80 21.77
C HIS A 662 -15.56 -3.93 22.72
N GLN A 663 -16.86 -4.12 22.89
CA GLN A 663 -17.39 -5.20 23.74
C GLN A 663 -16.99 -6.58 23.21
N GLU A 664 -16.98 -6.75 21.89
CA GLU A 664 -16.66 -8.02 21.22
C GLU A 664 -15.16 -8.16 20.87
N ASP A 665 -14.32 -7.17 21.20
CA ASP A 665 -12.87 -7.17 20.94
C ASP A 665 -12.46 -7.43 19.47
N TYR A 666 -13.28 -7.04 18.49
CA TYR A 666 -13.02 -7.33 17.07
C TYR A 666 -11.63 -6.90 16.60
N ARG A 667 -11.17 -5.70 17.00
CA ARG A 667 -9.84 -5.20 16.63
C ARG A 667 -8.71 -6.10 17.14
N SER A 668 -8.80 -6.55 18.39
CA SER A 668 -7.80 -7.45 18.98
C SER A 668 -7.87 -8.86 18.40
N LYS A 669 -9.08 -9.38 18.14
CA LYS A 669 -9.28 -10.69 17.48
C LYS A 669 -8.73 -10.71 16.05
N ILE A 670 -9.01 -9.66 15.27
CA ILE A 670 -8.44 -9.50 13.91
C ILE A 670 -6.91 -9.45 14.00
N GLN A 671 -6.38 -8.64 14.92
CA GLN A 671 -4.95 -8.54 15.14
C GLN A 671 -4.33 -9.91 15.51
N GLU A 672 -4.97 -10.68 16.39
CA GLU A 672 -4.54 -12.03 16.75
C GLU A 672 -4.44 -12.96 15.54
N VAL A 673 -5.46 -13.01 14.68
CA VAL A 673 -5.43 -13.81 13.45
C VAL A 673 -4.27 -13.41 12.56
N ILE A 674 -3.97 -12.11 12.45
CA ILE A 674 -2.82 -11.60 11.70
C ILE A 674 -1.51 -12.18 12.27
N TYR A 675 -1.28 -12.16 13.58
CA TYR A 675 -0.09 -12.77 14.20
C TYR A 675 -0.04 -14.29 13.98
N ARG A 676 -1.16 -14.98 14.20
CA ARG A 676 -1.27 -16.42 13.97
C ARG A 676 -0.99 -16.80 12.52
N SER A 677 -1.13 -15.88 11.56
CA SER A 677 -0.84 -16.17 10.15
C SER A 677 0.63 -16.42 9.84
N PHE A 678 1.58 -15.96 10.67
CA PHE A 678 3.03 -16.16 10.46
C PHE A 678 3.80 -16.69 11.68
N LEU A 679 3.24 -16.65 12.89
CA LEU A 679 3.90 -17.23 14.05
C LEU A 679 3.95 -18.77 13.96
N PRO A 680 5.04 -19.42 14.40
CA PRO A 680 5.11 -20.88 14.46
C PRO A 680 4.03 -21.48 15.37
N ALA A 681 3.57 -22.71 15.06
CA ALA A 681 2.51 -23.39 15.81
C ALA A 681 2.82 -23.54 17.32
N PHE A 682 4.07 -23.83 17.69
CA PHE A 682 4.45 -23.98 19.11
C PHE A 682 4.31 -22.68 19.93
N VAL A 683 4.37 -21.50 19.29
CA VAL A 683 4.13 -20.21 19.95
C VAL A 683 2.63 -19.99 20.18
N GLN A 684 1.78 -20.65 19.38
CA GLN A 684 0.32 -20.53 19.44
C GLN A 684 -0.30 -21.47 20.47
N ASP A 685 0.36 -22.59 20.77
CA ASP A 685 -0.10 -23.60 21.74
C ASP A 685 0.34 -23.32 23.18
N GLN A 686 1.23 -22.34 23.41
CA GLN A 686 1.68 -21.91 24.74
C GLN A 686 0.81 -20.80 25.36
N SER A 687 -0.32 -20.46 24.74
CA SER A 687 -1.17 -19.33 25.11
C SER A 687 -2.59 -19.71 25.47
#